data_AF-A0A3B4BHB8-F1
#
_entry.id   AF-A0A3B4BHB8-F1
#
_cell.length_a   1.000
_cell.length_b   1.000
_cell.length_c   1.000
_cell.angle_alpha   90.00
_cell.angle_beta   90.00
_cell.angle_gamma   90.00
#
_symmetry.space_group_name_H-M   'P 1'
#
loop_
_entity.id
_entity.type
_entity.pdbx_description
1 polymer ?
#
loop_
_entity_poly.entity_id
_entity_poly.type
_entity_poly.pdbx_seq_one_letter_code
_entity_poly.pdbx_strand_id
1 'polypeptide(L)'
;MANPVTDMCERLVKAVNLMMDPQTSQICRLEALKFCEEFKESSTLCIPCGLKLADKAHSAVIRHFGLQILEHVIKYKWNNMAQQEKVQLKECAMQLLSSGTRSVLEEESHIKDVLSRITVEMIKREWPQHWPDMLKEMEALTSQGEAQTELVMLILLRLAEDVITFQTLPTQRRRDIQQTLTQNMDSIFSFMMAILHMNVEDYRRVKSVPGMELKARAHCRVAVATLNTLAGYIDWVSLAHITNNNCQLLEMLCLLLSEPELQLEAAESLLIAISRKGRPDERKPFMLLFGDVAIDVILSAAQSVPLLTVYNYVVHSLSVEVVERRYVFLKRLCQVLCAMGSQMCFLAGSELGIEIPANLCKYTEALMAFTTHTSHLLKMSTLPTWGALFRHEILSKDPVIVEMAKKYMKTCMTNLVKTGYPSRNDHPSCMYSRVDFDNDEDFHSFSIAQQSDMLRLACRIAPLEAFQIVAEWLQFQIASPVDIGDATTSSEGLCSILSPSVIHWDAETIFMECLVGQIFKYVEAEKLPIDQSVELLQALLNYETKDPLILSCVLTNISALFPFITHRPQLLPPVLYKLFKSVTFETTQGKNVPRTRAVKNVRRHACSSIIKICRDYPEFLPCFDMFYDHMKTLFDTDPTITYLEKCALMEAVVLISNQFKDFNKQKAFLEQLLAPVVSDWTSEELGLVLSNPAMFLSFVGADQVITEQNKELSFCLYVLSGVFKRTRWPTDLEEAKAGGFVVGYTPSGDPIYRNPCSAIFLSLLPNLFALIRTQNTLFLPDNLACLSETFAHAHEIMDGDKKALLGITQPLLDIYDSPVCKSNLERMQEVQCYLKFFHALGNAGQSLMQDFYSIEGLSQEISTSVFGTLDHVPDHRLRPIIHILNLHVYVTNF
;
A
#
# COMPACT_ATOMS: atom_id res chain seq x y z
N MET A 1 22.83 63.28 -27.27
CA MET A 1 23.43 61.94 -27.44
C MET A 1 22.59 60.98 -26.62
N ALA A 2 22.07 59.90 -27.22
CA ALA A 2 21.21 58.95 -26.51
C ALA A 2 21.98 58.22 -25.40
N ASN A 3 21.31 57.94 -24.28
CA ASN A 3 21.90 57.22 -23.15
C ASN A 3 22.05 55.74 -23.55
N PRO A 4 23.28 55.18 -23.62
CA PRO A 4 23.53 53.83 -24.13
C PRO A 4 22.80 52.72 -23.35
N VAL A 5 22.44 52.97 -22.09
CA VAL A 5 21.63 52.05 -21.27
C VAL A 5 20.19 52.02 -21.76
N THR A 6 19.61 53.16 -22.14
CA THR A 6 18.22 53.24 -22.62
C THR A 6 18.04 52.49 -23.93
N ASP A 7 18.94 52.71 -24.89
CA ASP A 7 18.88 52.05 -26.20
C ASP A 7 19.02 50.53 -26.07
N MET A 8 19.87 50.07 -25.15
CA MET A 8 20.02 48.64 -24.87
C MET A 8 18.77 48.05 -24.22
N CYS A 9 18.17 48.72 -23.24
CA CYS A 9 16.92 48.28 -22.63
C CYS A 9 15.79 48.12 -23.66
N GLU A 10 15.65 49.04 -24.62
CA GLU A 10 14.64 48.93 -25.67
C GLU A 10 14.85 47.69 -26.56
N ARG A 11 16.10 47.36 -26.89
CA ARG A 11 16.44 46.14 -27.63
C ARG A 11 16.13 44.88 -26.85
N LEU A 12 16.47 44.86 -25.55
CA LEU A 12 16.16 43.75 -24.66
C LEU A 12 14.65 43.55 -24.51
N VAL A 13 13.87 44.62 -24.38
CA VAL A 13 12.40 44.54 -24.34
C VAL A 13 11.84 43.90 -25.61
N LYS A 14 12.33 44.31 -26.78
CA LYS A 14 11.92 43.71 -28.06
C LYS A 14 12.28 42.22 -28.12
N ALA A 15 13.50 41.86 -27.73
CA ALA A 15 13.96 40.48 -27.73
C ALA A 15 13.13 39.59 -26.79
N VAL A 16 12.84 40.05 -25.58
CA VAL A 16 12.01 39.30 -24.61
C VAL A 16 10.58 39.15 -25.13
N ASN A 17 9.99 40.18 -25.71
CA ASN A 17 8.64 40.10 -26.29
C ASN A 17 8.59 39.09 -27.45
N LEU A 18 9.59 39.09 -28.35
CA LEU A 18 9.69 38.09 -29.41
C LEU A 18 9.87 36.67 -28.85
N MET A 19 10.63 36.53 -27.77
CA MET A 19 10.88 35.23 -27.15
C MET A 19 9.60 34.64 -26.54
N MET A 20 8.78 35.48 -25.91
CA MET A 20 7.57 35.08 -25.19
C MET A 20 6.30 35.07 -26.05
N ASP A 21 6.33 35.62 -27.27
CA ASP A 21 5.19 35.60 -28.18
C ASP A 21 5.06 34.23 -28.88
N PRO A 22 3.92 33.51 -28.71
CA PRO A 22 3.69 32.23 -29.36
C PRO A 22 3.66 32.33 -30.89
N GLN A 23 3.37 33.50 -31.47
CA GLN A 23 3.30 33.71 -32.92
C GLN A 23 4.68 33.98 -33.55
N THR A 24 5.72 34.19 -32.75
CA THR A 24 7.07 34.42 -33.29
C THR A 24 7.64 33.16 -33.93
N SER A 25 8.27 33.30 -35.10
CA SER A 25 8.92 32.18 -35.81
C SER A 25 10.08 31.60 -34.99
N GLN A 26 10.37 30.31 -35.19
CA GLN A 26 11.44 29.64 -34.44
C GLN A 26 12.81 30.30 -34.68
N ILE A 27 13.08 30.79 -35.89
CA ILE A 27 14.34 31.46 -36.24
C ILE A 27 14.47 32.76 -35.43
N CYS A 28 13.46 33.63 -35.47
CA CYS A 28 13.47 34.89 -34.72
C CYS A 28 13.53 34.67 -33.20
N ARG A 29 12.86 33.63 -32.68
CA ARG A 29 12.90 33.27 -31.26
C ARG A 29 14.31 32.84 -30.83
N LEU A 30 15.00 32.04 -31.64
CA LEU A 30 16.38 31.61 -31.36
C LEU A 30 17.36 32.78 -31.43
N GLU A 31 17.20 33.69 -32.38
CA GLU A 31 18.02 34.91 -32.47
C GLU A 31 17.82 35.82 -31.25
N ALA A 32 16.56 36.03 -30.82
CA ALA A 32 16.24 36.80 -29.63
C ALA A 32 16.81 36.16 -28.34
N LEU A 33 16.70 34.83 -28.20
CA LEU A 33 17.28 34.09 -27.08
C LEU A 33 18.80 34.22 -27.07
N LYS A 34 19.46 33.98 -28.21
CA LYS A 34 20.91 34.10 -28.35
C LYS A 34 21.39 35.50 -27.96
N PHE A 35 20.71 36.55 -28.44
CA PHE A 35 21.01 37.93 -28.07
C PHE A 35 20.92 38.16 -26.55
N CYS A 36 19.88 37.63 -25.89
CA CYS A 36 19.70 37.76 -24.44
C CYS A 36 20.78 37.01 -23.63
N GLU A 37 21.18 35.81 -24.04
CA GLU A 37 22.25 35.05 -23.39
C GLU A 37 23.61 35.70 -23.57
N GLU A 38 23.97 36.09 -24.80
CA GLU A 38 25.21 36.81 -25.10
C GLU A 38 25.30 38.12 -24.30
N PHE A 39 24.17 38.83 -24.14
CA PHE A 39 24.11 40.02 -23.29
C PHE A 39 24.42 39.70 -21.83
N LYS A 40 23.79 38.66 -21.25
CA LYS A 40 24.04 38.26 -19.86
C LYS A 40 25.50 37.87 -19.61
N GLU A 41 26.12 37.16 -20.56
CA GLU A 41 27.50 36.67 -20.43
C GLU A 41 28.55 37.76 -20.64
N SER A 42 28.42 38.60 -21.67
CA SER A 42 29.52 39.45 -22.15
C SER A 42 29.38 40.94 -21.82
N SER A 43 28.16 41.44 -21.61
CA SER A 43 27.93 42.87 -21.45
C SER A 43 28.40 43.40 -20.09
N THR A 44 28.96 44.62 -20.08
CA THR A 44 29.24 45.39 -18.86
C THR A 44 28.01 46.19 -18.38
N LEU A 45 26.97 46.29 -19.21
CA LEU A 45 25.75 47.03 -18.92
C LEU A 45 24.67 46.20 -18.20
N CYS A 46 24.98 44.96 -17.78
CA CYS A 46 24.01 44.05 -17.17
C CYS A 46 23.31 44.65 -15.95
N ILE A 47 24.06 45.24 -15.01
CA ILE A 47 23.51 45.84 -13.78
C ILE A 47 22.58 47.04 -14.10
N PRO A 48 23.02 48.09 -14.82
CA PRO A 48 22.17 49.24 -15.08
C PRO A 48 20.95 48.90 -15.97
N CYS A 49 21.10 47.99 -16.94
CA CYS A 49 19.96 47.51 -17.73
C CYS A 49 19.00 46.67 -16.89
N GLY A 50 19.51 45.75 -16.06
CA GLY A 50 18.70 44.91 -15.18
C GLY A 50 17.84 45.73 -14.21
N LEU A 51 18.45 46.72 -13.55
CA LEU A 51 17.75 47.65 -12.64
C LEU A 51 16.68 48.47 -13.37
N LYS A 52 16.98 48.98 -14.56
CA LYS A 52 16.02 49.77 -15.35
C LYS A 52 14.84 48.91 -15.82
N LEU A 53 15.09 47.68 -16.26
CA LEU A 53 14.03 46.76 -16.71
C LEU A 53 13.18 46.25 -15.54
N ALA A 54 13.71 46.20 -14.32
CA ALA A 54 13.00 45.79 -13.11
C ALA A 54 11.97 46.82 -12.61
N ASP A 55 11.96 48.05 -13.16
CA ASP A 55 11.05 49.13 -12.77
C ASP A 55 9.56 48.75 -12.91
N LYS A 56 8.74 49.24 -11.98
CA LYS A 56 7.28 48.95 -11.89
C LYS A 56 6.48 49.41 -13.11
N ALA A 57 7.01 50.36 -13.88
CA ALA A 57 6.43 50.86 -15.12
C ALA A 57 6.45 49.82 -16.25
N HIS A 58 7.33 48.82 -16.18
CA HIS A 58 7.38 47.74 -17.17
C HIS A 58 6.38 46.61 -16.86
N SER A 59 6.09 45.78 -17.87
CA SER A 59 5.27 44.57 -17.69
C SER A 59 6.00 43.55 -16.80
N ALA A 60 5.25 42.66 -16.14
CA ALA A 60 5.83 41.65 -15.27
C ALA A 60 6.87 40.77 -15.99
N VAL A 61 6.63 40.42 -17.26
CA VAL A 61 7.56 39.64 -18.09
C VAL A 61 8.92 40.35 -18.23
N ILE A 62 8.90 41.66 -18.53
CA ILE A 62 10.13 42.45 -18.69
C ILE A 62 10.82 42.64 -17.34
N ARG A 63 10.06 42.92 -16.27
CA ARG A 63 10.57 43.05 -14.92
C ARG A 63 11.27 41.78 -14.46
N HIS A 64 10.63 40.63 -14.68
CA HIS A 64 11.19 39.31 -14.36
C HIS A 64 12.52 39.08 -15.10
N PHE A 65 12.60 39.41 -16.39
CA PHE A 65 13.86 39.29 -17.13
C PHE A 65 14.94 40.25 -16.61
N GLY A 66 14.59 41.51 -16.29
CA GLY A 66 15.50 42.46 -15.67
C GLY A 66 16.10 41.94 -14.37
N LEU A 67 15.26 41.40 -13.49
CA LEU A 67 15.68 40.76 -12.24
C LEU A 67 16.52 39.50 -12.50
N GLN A 68 16.17 38.68 -13.50
CA GLN A 68 16.94 37.50 -13.89
C GLN A 68 18.36 37.86 -14.37
N ILE A 69 18.55 39.01 -15.03
CA ILE A 69 19.88 39.52 -15.37
C ILE A 69 20.67 39.81 -14.09
N LEU A 70 20.07 40.48 -13.11
CA LEU A 70 20.73 40.78 -11.83
C LEU A 70 21.09 39.48 -11.08
N GLU A 71 20.18 38.51 -11.05
CA GLU A 71 20.43 37.18 -10.49
C GLU A 71 21.63 36.50 -11.18
N HIS A 72 21.70 36.55 -12.51
CA HIS A 72 22.81 35.98 -13.28
C HIS A 72 24.16 36.65 -12.94
N VAL A 73 24.18 37.98 -12.83
CA VAL A 73 25.38 38.73 -12.43
C VAL A 73 25.86 38.28 -11.05
N ILE A 74 24.95 38.16 -10.08
CA ILE A 74 25.28 37.69 -8.74
C ILE A 74 25.74 36.23 -8.78
N LYS A 75 25.12 35.39 -9.60
CA LYS A 75 25.47 33.97 -9.67
C LYS A 75 26.88 33.73 -10.21
N TYR A 76 27.19 34.35 -11.35
CA TYR A 76 28.36 33.97 -12.16
C TYR A 76 29.46 35.03 -12.22
N LYS A 77 29.13 36.32 -12.10
CA LYS A 77 30.10 37.43 -12.24
C LYS A 77 30.57 37.99 -10.90
N TRP A 78 29.91 37.68 -9.79
CA TRP A 78 30.15 38.26 -8.47
C TRP A 78 31.60 38.21 -7.99
N ASN A 79 32.29 37.08 -8.18
CA ASN A 79 33.67 36.92 -7.70
C ASN A 79 34.64 37.89 -8.38
N ASN A 80 34.34 38.31 -9.61
CA ASN A 80 35.17 39.21 -10.42
C ASN A 80 34.77 40.69 -10.28
N MET A 81 33.69 41.00 -9.54
CA MET A 81 33.22 42.38 -9.34
C MET A 81 34.06 43.11 -8.29
N ALA A 82 34.25 44.41 -8.49
CA ALA A 82 34.91 45.27 -7.51
C ALA A 82 34.03 45.41 -6.26
N GLN A 83 34.65 45.62 -5.09
CA GLN A 83 33.90 45.71 -3.82
C GLN A 83 32.86 46.85 -3.84
N GLN A 84 33.17 47.98 -4.47
CA GLN A 84 32.23 49.09 -4.61
C GLN A 84 30.99 48.71 -5.44
N GLU A 85 31.15 47.93 -6.51
CA GLU A 85 30.05 47.47 -7.35
C GLU A 85 29.14 46.47 -6.62
N LYS A 86 29.73 45.62 -5.77
CA LYS A 86 28.98 44.69 -4.90
C LYS A 86 28.11 45.45 -3.90
N VAL A 87 28.68 46.46 -3.24
CA VAL A 87 27.96 47.31 -2.29
C VAL A 87 26.83 48.07 -2.99
N GLN A 88 27.09 48.66 -4.16
CA GLN A 88 26.06 49.34 -4.94
C GLN A 88 24.93 48.40 -5.38
N LEU A 89 25.26 47.19 -5.87
CA LEU A 89 24.24 46.22 -6.28
C LEU A 89 23.39 45.77 -5.09
N LYS A 90 24.01 45.56 -3.93
CA LYS A 90 23.32 45.25 -2.68
C LYS A 90 22.39 46.38 -2.26
N GLU A 91 22.85 47.64 -2.26
CA GLU A 91 22.02 48.82 -1.95
C GLU A 91 20.83 48.93 -2.91
N CYS A 92 21.05 48.74 -4.21
CA CYS A 92 19.98 48.74 -5.22
C CYS A 92 18.98 47.60 -5.00
N ALA A 93 19.44 46.39 -4.66
CA ALA A 93 18.57 45.26 -4.36
C ALA A 93 17.73 45.53 -3.10
N MET A 94 18.31 46.10 -2.05
CA MET A 94 17.57 46.52 -0.85
C MET A 94 16.55 47.62 -1.16
N GLN A 95 16.88 48.55 -2.06
CA GLN A 95 15.93 49.56 -2.54
C GLN A 95 14.77 48.95 -3.33
N LEU A 96 15.04 47.92 -4.15
CA LEU A 96 14.01 47.16 -4.86
C LEU A 96 13.07 46.43 -3.88
N LEU A 97 13.60 45.85 -2.80
CA LEU A 97 12.77 45.25 -1.74
C LEU A 97 11.92 46.29 -1.01
N SER A 98 12.48 47.48 -0.73
CA SER A 98 11.77 48.56 -0.03
C SER A 98 10.66 49.19 -0.86
N SER A 99 10.91 49.52 -2.13
CA SER A 99 10.01 50.37 -2.93
C SER A 99 9.83 49.93 -4.39
N GLY A 100 10.54 48.88 -4.83
CA GLY A 100 10.52 48.36 -6.19
C GLY A 100 9.38 47.40 -6.51
N THR A 101 8.56 47.02 -5.51
CA THR A 101 7.37 46.18 -5.71
C THR A 101 6.07 46.99 -5.60
N ARG A 102 5.01 46.43 -6.20
CA ARG A 102 3.61 46.87 -6.04
C ARG A 102 3.08 46.39 -4.68
N SER A 103 1.82 46.70 -4.39
CA SER A 103 1.17 46.27 -3.15
C SER A 103 1.17 44.74 -3.03
N VAL A 104 1.07 44.23 -1.80
CA VAL A 104 1.15 42.79 -1.50
C VAL A 104 0.13 41.97 -2.30
N LEU A 105 -1.03 42.55 -2.60
CA LEU A 105 -2.12 41.89 -3.34
C LEU A 105 -1.99 42.02 -4.86
N GLU A 106 -1.34 43.07 -5.37
CA GLU A 106 -1.19 43.35 -6.80
C GLU A 106 0.10 42.79 -7.41
N GLU A 107 1.14 42.62 -6.60
CA GLU A 107 2.43 42.16 -7.10
C GLU A 107 2.39 40.65 -7.42
N GLU A 108 2.91 40.31 -8.60
CA GLU A 108 2.95 38.96 -9.13
C GLU A 108 3.88 38.06 -8.30
N SER A 109 3.47 36.82 -8.04
CA SER A 109 4.24 35.86 -7.23
C SER A 109 5.63 35.59 -7.80
N HIS A 110 5.75 35.45 -9.12
CA HIS A 110 7.02 35.20 -9.78
C HIS A 110 8.00 36.38 -9.68
N ILE A 111 7.53 37.63 -9.53
CA ILE A 111 8.41 38.78 -9.29
C ILE A 111 8.98 38.73 -7.88
N LYS A 112 8.13 38.39 -6.89
CA LYS A 112 8.55 38.20 -5.49
C LYS A 112 9.57 37.07 -5.37
N ASP A 113 9.36 35.97 -6.12
CA ASP A 113 10.30 34.86 -6.19
C ASP A 113 11.67 35.30 -6.73
N VAL A 114 11.76 35.99 -7.86
CA VAL A 114 13.09 36.40 -8.36
C VAL A 114 13.78 37.38 -7.42
N LEU A 115 13.05 38.31 -6.80
CA LEU A 115 13.62 39.22 -5.80
C LEU A 115 14.15 38.46 -4.57
N SER A 116 13.43 37.43 -4.10
CA SER A 116 13.90 36.59 -3.00
C SER A 116 15.15 35.81 -3.42
N ARG A 117 15.18 35.23 -4.63
CA ARG A 117 16.36 34.54 -5.20
C ARG A 117 17.58 35.45 -5.26
N ILE A 118 17.44 36.66 -5.81
CA ILE A 118 18.52 37.67 -5.87
C ILE A 118 19.11 37.90 -4.48
N THR A 119 18.24 38.13 -3.50
CA THR A 119 18.65 38.43 -2.13
C THR A 119 19.33 37.24 -1.47
N VAL A 120 18.76 36.04 -1.59
CA VAL A 120 19.36 34.80 -1.07
C VAL A 120 20.70 34.50 -1.74
N GLU A 121 20.85 34.71 -3.04
CA GLU A 121 22.14 34.54 -3.72
C GLU A 121 23.23 35.49 -3.20
N MET A 122 22.88 36.71 -2.80
CA MET A 122 23.82 37.62 -2.12
C MET A 122 24.11 37.14 -0.69
N ILE A 123 23.10 36.71 0.08
CA ILE A 123 23.27 36.16 1.43
C ILE A 123 24.24 34.97 1.39
N LYS A 124 24.04 34.02 0.46
CA LYS A 124 24.90 32.84 0.28
C LYS A 124 26.37 33.21 0.06
N ARG A 125 26.66 34.38 -0.51
CA ARG A 125 28.02 34.85 -0.84
C ARG A 125 28.66 35.70 0.25
N GLU A 126 27.87 36.52 0.94
CA GLU A 126 28.41 37.51 1.89
C GLU A 126 28.09 37.23 3.36
N TRP A 127 26.92 36.67 3.67
CA TRP A 127 26.52 36.36 5.04
C TRP A 127 27.15 35.04 5.53
N PRO A 128 27.83 34.99 6.69
CA PRO A 128 27.73 35.96 7.78
C PRO A 128 28.80 37.06 7.84
N GLN A 129 30.03 36.82 7.35
CA GLN A 129 31.18 37.67 7.68
C GLN A 129 31.15 39.05 7.03
N HIS A 130 30.68 39.16 5.78
CA HIS A 130 30.69 40.40 5.00
C HIS A 130 29.34 41.14 5.06
N TRP A 131 28.34 40.57 5.73
CA TRP A 131 27.02 41.18 5.92
C TRP A 131 26.48 40.91 7.34
N PRO A 132 27.17 41.36 8.41
CA PRO A 132 26.79 41.01 9.79
C PRO A 132 25.39 41.51 10.19
N ASP A 133 24.96 42.67 9.67
CA ASP A 133 23.67 43.28 9.99
C ASP A 133 22.50 42.78 9.10
N MET A 134 22.70 41.71 8.31
CA MET A 134 21.68 41.18 7.38
C MET A 134 20.32 40.95 8.05
N LEU A 135 20.29 40.29 9.21
CA LEU A 135 19.03 40.00 9.92
C LEU A 135 18.34 41.29 10.39
N LYS A 136 19.09 42.29 10.86
CA LYS A 136 18.56 43.59 11.29
C LYS A 136 17.99 44.38 10.11
N GLU A 137 18.67 44.33 8.96
CA GLU A 137 18.18 44.97 7.73
C GLU A 137 16.88 44.32 7.25
N MET A 138 16.77 42.99 7.30
CA MET A 138 15.52 42.27 6.98
C MET A 138 14.39 42.62 7.97
N GLU A 139 14.70 42.70 9.26
CA GLU A 139 13.73 43.12 10.28
C GLU A 139 13.23 44.56 10.01
N ALA A 140 14.12 45.50 9.71
CA ALA A 140 13.77 46.88 9.40
C ALA A 140 12.90 47.03 8.13
N LEU A 141 13.06 46.14 7.14
CA LEU A 141 12.19 46.11 5.95
C LEU A 141 10.73 45.77 6.33
N THR A 142 10.51 44.86 7.28
CA THR A 142 9.15 44.46 7.66
C THR A 142 8.33 45.59 8.26
N SER A 143 8.97 46.57 8.89
CA SER A 143 8.30 47.76 9.43
C SER A 143 7.76 48.73 8.35
N GLN A 144 8.07 48.51 7.07
CA GLN A 144 7.65 49.37 5.97
C GLN A 144 6.28 49.01 5.38
N GLY A 145 5.82 47.77 5.56
CA GLY A 145 4.52 47.33 5.05
C GLY A 145 4.39 45.81 4.86
N GLU A 146 3.19 45.38 4.46
CA GLU A 146 2.85 43.98 4.28
C GLU A 146 3.61 43.34 3.11
N ALA A 147 3.86 44.09 2.03
CA ALA A 147 4.60 43.59 0.86
C ALA A 147 6.06 43.25 1.22
N GLN A 148 6.71 44.12 1.98
CA GLN A 148 8.08 43.94 2.44
C GLN A 148 8.16 42.78 3.44
N THR A 149 7.16 42.67 4.33
CA THR A 149 7.09 41.56 5.28
C THR A 149 6.94 40.21 4.56
N GLU A 150 6.07 40.10 3.56
CA GLU A 150 5.93 38.88 2.74
C GLU A 150 7.25 38.55 2.01
N LEU A 151 7.92 39.54 1.42
CA LEU A 151 9.22 39.33 0.76
C LEU A 151 10.28 38.80 1.71
N VAL A 152 10.37 39.34 2.93
CA VAL A 152 11.32 38.87 3.95
C VAL A 152 11.03 37.42 4.34
N MET A 153 9.76 37.04 4.50
CA MET A 153 9.38 35.65 4.75
C MET A 153 9.82 34.73 3.61
N LEU A 154 9.58 35.11 2.35
CA LEU A 154 10.04 34.36 1.17
C LEU A 154 11.57 34.23 1.11
N ILE A 155 12.32 35.27 1.48
CA ILE A 155 13.78 35.26 1.55
C ILE A 155 14.26 34.26 2.60
N LEU A 156 13.69 34.30 3.81
CA LEU A 156 14.06 33.39 4.91
C LEU A 156 13.74 31.93 4.56
N LEU A 157 12.54 31.68 4.03
CA LEU A 157 12.15 30.33 3.59
C LEU A 157 13.12 29.79 2.54
N ARG A 158 13.37 30.57 1.49
CA ARG A 158 14.27 30.16 0.40
C ARG A 158 15.70 29.95 0.89
N LEU A 159 16.17 30.76 1.83
CA LEU A 159 17.49 30.59 2.44
C LEU A 159 17.59 29.24 3.18
N ALA A 160 16.58 28.90 3.99
CA ALA A 160 16.53 27.62 4.68
C ALA A 160 16.51 26.45 3.69
N GLU A 161 15.66 26.52 2.67
CA GLU A 161 15.58 25.50 1.61
C GLU A 161 16.91 25.28 0.89
N ASP A 162 17.55 26.36 0.43
CA ASP A 162 18.80 26.28 -0.34
C ASP A 162 19.98 25.75 0.50
N VAL A 163 20.01 26.05 1.80
CA VAL A 163 21.10 25.69 2.72
C VAL A 163 20.91 24.31 3.34
N ILE A 164 19.69 23.98 3.77
CA ILE A 164 19.37 22.77 4.54
C ILE A 164 18.88 21.65 3.62
N THR A 165 17.84 21.92 2.83
CA THR A 165 17.12 20.90 2.04
C THR A 165 17.86 20.58 0.75
N PHE A 166 18.09 21.58 -0.11
CA PHE A 166 18.68 21.41 -1.44
C PHE A 166 20.21 21.43 -1.43
N GLN A 167 20.82 22.00 -0.39
CA GLN A 167 22.28 22.04 -0.21
C GLN A 167 23.04 22.59 -1.44
N THR A 168 22.53 23.67 -2.03
CA THR A 168 23.04 24.25 -3.30
C THR A 168 24.41 24.94 -3.17
N LEU A 169 24.98 25.00 -1.95
CA LEU A 169 26.25 25.64 -1.65
C LEU A 169 27.41 24.65 -1.47
N PRO A 170 28.66 25.07 -1.70
CA PRO A 170 29.84 24.33 -1.28
C PRO A 170 29.81 24.01 0.22
N THR A 171 30.30 22.82 0.59
CA THR A 171 30.16 22.27 1.95
C THR A 171 30.64 23.20 3.07
N GLN A 172 31.79 23.86 2.88
CA GLN A 172 32.33 24.78 3.89
C GLN A 172 31.41 25.99 4.07
N ARG A 173 31.05 26.66 2.98
CA ARG A 173 30.17 27.83 3.03
C ARG A 173 28.81 27.51 3.61
N ARG A 174 28.26 26.35 3.27
CA ARG A 174 27.01 25.84 3.83
C ARG A 174 27.10 25.66 5.34
N ARG A 175 28.19 25.06 5.85
CA ARG A 175 28.41 24.86 7.29
C ARG A 175 28.49 26.20 8.03
N ASP A 176 29.20 27.18 7.47
CA ASP A 176 29.31 28.50 8.08
C ASP A 176 27.93 29.16 8.23
N ILE A 177 27.12 29.14 7.15
CA ILE A 177 25.76 29.71 7.15
C ILE A 177 24.84 28.93 8.10
N GLN A 178 24.87 27.61 8.06
CA GLN A 178 24.07 26.76 8.94
C GLN A 178 24.41 27.01 10.42
N GLN A 179 25.71 27.11 10.74
CA GLN A 179 26.14 27.41 12.10
C GLN A 179 25.64 28.78 12.56
N THR A 180 25.71 29.81 11.71
CA THR A 180 25.18 31.13 12.05
C THR A 180 23.66 31.16 12.14
N LEU A 181 22.94 30.40 11.31
CA LEU A 181 21.49 30.19 11.46
C LEU A 181 21.18 29.59 12.83
N THR A 182 21.87 28.50 13.22
CA THR A 182 21.67 27.87 14.53
C THR A 182 21.99 28.82 15.68
N GLN A 183 23.06 29.62 15.58
CA GLN A 183 23.43 30.60 16.61
C GLN A 183 22.39 31.71 16.79
N ASN A 184 21.75 32.16 15.71
CA ASN A 184 20.74 33.21 15.74
C ASN A 184 19.30 32.67 15.77
N MET A 185 19.13 31.35 15.96
CA MET A 185 17.82 30.71 15.77
C MET A 185 16.77 31.23 16.73
N ASP A 186 17.12 31.49 17.99
CA ASP A 186 16.18 32.08 18.97
C ASP A 186 15.63 33.43 18.45
N SER A 187 16.50 34.30 17.96
CA SER A 187 16.10 35.60 17.41
C SER A 187 15.26 35.46 16.14
N ILE A 188 15.68 34.60 15.20
CA ILE A 188 14.96 34.36 13.94
C ILE A 188 13.57 33.77 14.22
N PHE A 189 13.48 32.79 15.12
CA PHE A 189 12.24 32.13 15.45
C PHE A 189 11.27 33.05 16.22
N SER A 190 11.78 33.80 17.22
CA SER A 190 10.99 34.81 17.92
C SER A 190 10.50 35.92 16.99
N PHE A 191 11.31 36.32 16.01
CA PHE A 191 10.91 37.29 14.99
C PHE A 191 9.75 36.77 14.12
N MET A 192 9.85 35.55 13.57
CA MET A 192 8.76 34.94 12.79
C MET A 192 7.48 34.79 13.62
N MET A 193 7.60 34.40 14.89
CA MET A 193 6.47 34.31 15.82
C MET A 193 5.80 35.66 16.05
N ALA A 194 6.57 36.74 16.24
CA ALA A 194 6.04 38.08 16.43
C ALA A 194 5.30 38.60 15.19
N ILE A 195 5.88 38.39 14.00
CA ILE A 195 5.24 38.76 12.71
C ILE A 195 3.92 38.01 12.53
N LEU A 196 3.89 36.71 12.82
CA LEU A 196 2.68 35.91 12.71
C LEU A 196 1.60 36.41 13.67
N HIS A 197 1.95 36.59 14.95
CA HIS A 197 1.02 37.08 15.97
C HIS A 197 0.41 38.43 15.59
N MET A 198 1.25 39.41 15.24
CA MET A 198 0.81 40.76 14.88
C MET A 198 -0.15 40.75 13.68
N ASN A 199 0.19 40.03 12.61
CA ASN A 199 -0.65 39.99 11.41
C ASN A 199 -1.94 39.21 11.62
N VAL A 200 -1.94 38.17 12.45
CA VAL A 200 -3.17 37.43 12.81
C VAL A 200 -4.11 38.30 13.64
N GLU A 201 -3.58 39.04 14.62
CA GLU A 201 -4.38 39.96 15.44
C GLU A 201 -4.97 41.11 14.61
N ASP A 202 -4.15 41.73 13.77
CA ASP A 202 -4.61 42.81 12.89
C ASP A 202 -5.63 42.29 11.88
N TYR A 203 -5.40 41.12 11.28
CA TYR A 203 -6.38 40.44 10.44
C TYR A 203 -7.72 40.25 11.17
N ARG A 204 -7.73 39.65 12.36
CA ARG A 204 -8.95 39.44 13.15
C ARG A 204 -9.66 40.76 13.49
N ARG A 205 -8.90 41.81 13.79
CA ARG A 205 -9.44 43.14 14.11
C ARG A 205 -10.13 43.78 12.90
N VAL A 206 -9.55 43.67 11.71
CA VAL A 206 -10.08 44.33 10.51
C VAL A 206 -11.08 43.49 9.73
N LYS A 207 -11.09 42.16 9.91
CA LYS A 207 -11.97 41.21 9.21
C LYS A 207 -13.46 41.52 9.41
N SER A 208 -13.84 42.01 10.59
CA SER A 208 -15.23 42.33 10.93
C SER A 208 -15.66 43.76 10.56
N VAL A 209 -14.75 44.59 10.04
CA VAL A 209 -15.00 46.01 9.73
C VAL A 209 -15.35 46.16 8.24
N PRO A 210 -16.58 46.63 7.89
CA PRO A 210 -16.96 46.86 6.51
C PRO A 210 -16.02 47.85 5.79
N GLY A 211 -15.63 47.55 4.55
CA GLY A 211 -14.75 48.40 3.73
C GLY A 211 -13.25 48.20 3.95
N MET A 212 -12.83 47.37 4.91
CA MET A 212 -11.42 47.05 5.19
C MET A 212 -10.97 45.68 4.64
N GLU A 213 -11.74 45.08 3.72
CA GLU A 213 -11.50 43.72 3.19
C GLU A 213 -10.13 43.54 2.55
N LEU A 214 -9.66 44.54 1.78
CA LEU A 214 -8.35 44.50 1.14
C LEU A 214 -7.22 44.47 2.19
N LYS A 215 -7.37 45.21 3.28
CA LYS A 215 -6.41 45.22 4.37
C LYS A 215 -6.42 43.90 5.15
N ALA A 216 -7.60 43.33 5.37
CA ALA A 216 -7.73 42.00 5.97
C ALA A 216 -7.01 40.94 5.11
N ARG A 217 -7.22 40.96 3.79
CA ARG A 217 -6.53 40.05 2.85
C ARG A 217 -5.01 40.26 2.84
N ALA A 218 -4.53 41.49 2.95
CA ALA A 218 -3.11 41.80 3.03
C ALA A 218 -2.45 41.17 4.28
N HIS A 219 -3.02 41.38 5.47
CA HIS A 219 -2.53 40.76 6.71
C HIS A 219 -2.62 39.23 6.66
N CYS A 220 -3.72 38.69 6.12
CA CYS A 220 -3.88 37.25 5.93
C CYS A 220 -2.80 36.66 5.03
N ARG A 221 -2.45 37.34 3.93
CA ARG A 221 -1.39 36.90 3.01
C ARG A 221 -0.02 36.87 3.68
N VAL A 222 0.29 37.85 4.52
CA VAL A 222 1.53 37.85 5.31
C VAL A 222 1.53 36.71 6.33
N ALA A 223 0.40 36.46 7.01
CA ALA A 223 0.28 35.34 7.95
C ALA A 223 0.49 33.98 7.25
N VAL A 224 -0.09 33.78 6.05
CA VAL A 224 0.16 32.58 5.21
C VAL A 224 1.64 32.44 4.87
N ALA A 225 2.29 33.50 4.37
CA ALA A 225 3.72 33.45 4.04
C ALA A 225 4.59 33.16 5.27
N THR A 226 4.20 33.68 6.44
CA THR A 226 4.90 33.43 7.70
C THR A 226 4.72 32.00 8.19
N LEU A 227 3.52 31.41 8.08
CA LEU A 227 3.27 30.00 8.40
C LEU A 227 4.07 29.07 7.48
N ASN A 228 4.09 29.33 6.17
CA ASN A 228 4.88 28.56 5.22
C ASN A 228 6.39 28.66 5.52
N THR A 229 6.85 29.85 5.92
CA THR A 229 8.24 30.05 6.35
C THR A 229 8.54 29.27 7.63
N LEU A 230 7.67 29.35 8.64
CA LEU A 230 7.79 28.58 9.86
C LEU A 230 7.83 27.07 9.57
N ALA A 231 6.97 26.56 8.70
CA ALA A 231 6.97 25.16 8.28
C ALA A 231 8.34 24.71 7.73
N GLY A 232 8.98 25.55 6.90
CA GLY A 232 10.32 25.31 6.37
C GLY A 232 11.45 25.35 7.41
N TYR A 233 11.23 25.93 8.58
CA TYR A 233 12.19 25.93 9.70
C TYR A 233 11.90 24.83 10.73
N ILE A 234 10.64 24.63 11.11
CA ILE A 234 10.19 23.63 12.11
C ILE A 234 10.75 22.24 11.81
N ASP A 235 10.85 21.88 10.52
CA ASP A 235 11.31 20.55 10.09
C ASP A 235 12.74 20.20 10.55
N TRP A 236 13.62 21.17 10.80
CA TRP A 236 15.03 20.88 11.08
C TRP A 236 15.61 21.60 12.30
N VAL A 237 14.95 22.65 12.80
CA VAL A 237 15.40 23.36 14.02
C VAL A 237 15.38 22.45 15.25
N SER A 238 16.14 22.86 16.27
CA SER A 238 16.11 22.20 17.58
C SER A 238 14.70 22.20 18.15
N LEU A 239 14.27 21.06 18.71
CA LEU A 239 12.97 20.91 19.36
C LEU A 239 12.75 21.94 20.47
N ALA A 240 13.84 22.40 21.11
CA ALA A 240 13.79 23.43 22.16
C ALA A 240 13.11 24.73 21.70
N HIS A 241 13.26 25.14 20.42
CA HIS A 241 12.61 26.34 19.90
C HIS A 241 11.11 26.13 19.64
N ILE A 242 10.72 24.90 19.26
CA ILE A 242 9.31 24.53 19.04
C ILE A 242 8.57 24.46 20.38
N THR A 243 9.23 23.91 21.41
CA THR A 243 8.65 23.73 22.75
C THR A 243 8.89 24.92 23.68
N ASN A 244 9.48 26.02 23.18
CA ASN A 244 9.79 27.19 23.97
C ASN A 244 8.53 27.86 24.54
N ASN A 245 8.66 28.60 25.64
CA ASN A 245 7.56 29.32 26.31
C ASN A 245 6.29 28.47 26.50
N ASN A 246 6.42 27.26 27.04
CA ASN A 246 5.32 26.29 27.21
C ASN A 246 4.60 25.93 25.89
N CYS A 247 5.35 25.77 24.79
CA CYS A 247 4.82 25.43 23.46
C CYS A 247 3.86 26.48 22.88
N GLN A 248 4.15 27.78 23.09
CA GLN A 248 3.35 28.89 22.56
C GLN A 248 3.08 28.78 21.04
N LEU A 249 4.05 28.29 20.26
CA LEU A 249 3.86 28.01 18.83
C LEU A 249 2.70 27.05 18.60
N LEU A 250 2.71 25.90 19.30
CA LEU A 250 1.71 24.86 19.11
C LEU A 250 0.32 25.35 19.51
N GLU A 251 0.22 26.11 20.60
CA GLU A 251 -1.04 26.73 21.02
C GLU A 251 -1.56 27.70 19.95
N MET A 252 -0.70 28.58 19.43
CA MET A 252 -1.09 29.51 18.37
C MET A 252 -1.52 28.77 17.10
N LEU A 253 -0.80 27.73 16.68
CA LEU A 253 -1.16 26.90 15.53
C LEU A 253 -2.52 26.23 15.74
N CYS A 254 -2.80 25.70 16.94
CA CYS A 254 -4.10 25.13 17.29
C CYS A 254 -5.22 26.17 17.18
N LEU A 255 -5.04 27.38 17.72
CA LEU A 255 -6.03 28.46 17.61
C LEU A 255 -6.29 28.88 16.14
N LEU A 256 -5.29 28.77 15.28
CA LEU A 256 -5.41 29.07 13.85
C LEU A 256 -6.17 27.98 13.06
N LEU A 257 -6.35 26.78 13.61
CA LEU A 257 -7.19 25.75 12.99
C LEU A 257 -8.66 26.17 12.90
N SER A 258 -9.10 27.12 13.73
CA SER A 258 -10.46 27.69 13.68
C SER A 258 -10.62 28.82 12.65
N GLU A 259 -9.54 29.28 12.01
CA GLU A 259 -9.58 30.36 11.01
C GLU A 259 -9.54 29.78 9.58
N PRO A 260 -10.64 29.83 8.79
CA PRO A 260 -10.74 29.12 7.51
C PRO A 260 -9.64 29.44 6.48
N GLU A 261 -9.14 30.69 6.48
CA GLU A 261 -8.11 31.16 5.55
C GLU A 261 -6.68 30.74 5.95
N LEU A 262 -6.47 30.31 7.20
CA LEU A 262 -5.16 29.99 7.77
C LEU A 262 -5.05 28.54 8.28
N GLN A 263 -6.18 27.83 8.40
CA GLN A 263 -6.24 26.51 9.02
C GLN A 263 -5.39 25.45 8.31
N LEU A 264 -5.21 25.55 6.99
CA LEU A 264 -4.44 24.56 6.22
C LEU A 264 -2.94 24.69 6.54
N GLU A 265 -2.39 25.89 6.41
CA GLU A 265 -1.01 26.20 6.67
C GLU A 265 -0.65 25.99 8.16
N ALA A 266 -1.60 26.27 9.06
CA ALA A 266 -1.47 25.96 10.47
C ALA A 266 -1.43 24.44 10.73
N ALA A 267 -2.31 23.66 10.08
CA ALA A 267 -2.32 22.20 10.19
C ALA A 267 -1.05 21.57 9.61
N GLU A 268 -0.53 22.07 8.50
CA GLU A 268 0.74 21.62 7.91
C GLU A 268 1.92 21.90 8.83
N SER A 269 2.01 23.12 9.37
CA SER A 269 3.04 23.50 10.34
C SER A 269 2.99 22.63 11.60
N LEU A 270 1.77 22.39 12.12
CA LEU A 270 1.54 21.55 13.28
C LEU A 270 1.91 20.07 13.00
N LEU A 271 1.57 19.57 11.81
CA LEU A 271 1.91 18.22 11.38
C LEU A 271 3.43 18.02 11.32
N ILE A 272 4.16 18.96 10.72
CA ILE A 272 5.62 18.92 10.64
C ILE A 272 6.20 18.93 12.06
N ALA A 273 5.74 19.86 12.92
CA ALA A 273 6.21 19.98 14.30
C ALA A 273 6.05 18.67 15.09
N ILE A 274 4.85 18.09 15.08
CA ILE A 274 4.57 16.89 15.86
C ILE A 274 5.14 15.62 15.25
N SER A 275 5.43 15.61 13.95
CA SER A 275 6.09 14.47 13.28
C SER A 275 7.60 14.44 13.55
N ARG A 276 8.17 15.48 14.21
CA ARG A 276 9.58 15.52 14.58
C ARG A 276 9.94 14.35 15.49
N LYS A 277 11.07 13.73 15.15
CA LYS A 277 11.74 12.72 15.97
C LYS A 277 12.85 13.40 16.79
N GLY A 278 13.23 12.77 17.90
CA GLY A 278 14.13 13.32 18.91
C GLY A 278 14.13 12.49 20.19
N ARG A 279 14.78 12.98 21.25
CA ARG A 279 14.81 12.27 22.55
C ARG A 279 13.43 12.30 23.22
N PRO A 280 13.05 11.28 24.02
CA PRO A 280 11.75 11.25 24.70
C PRO A 280 11.50 12.51 25.56
N ASP A 281 12.51 13.00 26.28
CA ASP A 281 12.41 14.21 27.11
C ASP A 281 12.01 15.47 26.33
N GLU A 282 12.55 15.62 25.12
CA GLU A 282 12.29 16.78 24.26
C GLU A 282 10.90 16.72 23.61
N ARG A 283 10.31 15.53 23.52
CA ARG A 283 8.97 15.31 22.94
C ARG A 283 7.86 15.35 23.98
N LYS A 284 8.19 15.21 25.26
CA LYS A 284 7.23 15.31 26.38
C LYS A 284 6.30 16.53 26.27
N PRO A 285 6.76 17.73 25.88
CA PRO A 285 5.88 18.90 25.75
C PRO A 285 4.78 18.75 24.69
N PHE A 286 4.91 17.86 23.70
CA PHE A 286 3.84 17.60 22.73
C PHE A 286 2.58 17.00 23.37
N MET A 287 2.70 16.43 24.57
CA MET A 287 1.55 15.97 25.34
C MET A 287 0.59 17.12 25.73
N LEU A 288 1.04 18.38 25.68
CA LEU A 288 0.19 19.56 25.91
C LEU A 288 -0.92 19.73 24.85
N LEU A 289 -0.74 19.15 23.65
CA LEU A 289 -1.77 19.16 22.60
C LEU A 289 -3.02 18.34 22.96
N PHE A 290 -2.94 17.51 24.00
CA PHE A 290 -4.10 16.83 24.58
C PHE A 290 -4.80 17.69 25.66
N GLY A 291 -4.32 18.90 25.94
CA GLY A 291 -5.02 19.86 26.80
C GLY A 291 -6.35 20.31 26.19
N ASP A 292 -7.25 20.85 27.02
CA ASP A 292 -8.63 21.16 26.63
C ASP A 292 -8.72 22.06 25.40
N VAL A 293 -7.96 23.16 25.37
CA VAL A 293 -8.02 24.15 24.29
C VAL A 293 -7.66 23.53 22.94
N ALA A 294 -6.54 22.81 22.87
CA ALA A 294 -6.06 22.23 21.62
C ALA A 294 -6.98 21.10 21.13
N ILE A 295 -7.37 20.19 22.02
CA ILE A 295 -8.19 19.04 21.62
C ILE A 295 -9.62 19.43 21.27
N ASP A 296 -10.20 20.44 21.92
CA ASP A 296 -11.55 20.93 21.61
C ASP A 296 -11.60 21.57 20.22
N VAL A 297 -10.57 22.34 19.85
CA VAL A 297 -10.47 22.92 18.51
C VAL A 297 -10.31 21.82 17.45
N ILE A 298 -9.43 20.85 17.69
CA ILE A 298 -9.21 19.73 16.76
C ILE A 298 -10.49 18.88 16.61
N LEU A 299 -11.15 18.57 17.72
CA LEU A 299 -12.41 17.81 17.74
C LEU A 299 -13.51 18.56 16.99
N SER A 300 -13.67 19.87 17.23
CA SER A 300 -14.64 20.71 16.54
C SER A 300 -14.39 20.75 15.03
N ALA A 301 -13.13 20.86 14.61
CA ALA A 301 -12.76 20.83 13.20
C ALA A 301 -13.03 19.45 12.56
N ALA A 302 -12.74 18.36 13.28
CA ALA A 302 -13.01 16.99 12.84
C ALA A 302 -14.51 16.68 12.73
N GLN A 303 -15.33 17.22 13.63
CA GLN A 303 -16.79 17.06 13.67
C GLN A 303 -17.53 18.06 12.78
N SER A 304 -16.82 19.05 12.21
CA SER A 304 -17.43 20.06 11.35
C SER A 304 -18.16 19.39 10.18
N VAL A 305 -19.36 19.90 9.88
CA VAL A 305 -20.38 19.25 9.05
C VAL A 305 -19.81 18.63 7.76
N PRO A 306 -20.19 17.37 7.41
CA PRO A 306 -19.74 16.70 6.20
C PRO A 306 -19.93 17.55 4.95
N LEU A 307 -19.00 17.42 4.02
CA LEU A 307 -18.94 18.17 2.76
C LEU A 307 -20.24 18.04 1.94
N LEU A 308 -21.00 16.94 2.08
CA LEU A 308 -22.30 16.74 1.42
C LEU A 308 -23.39 17.72 1.88
N THR A 309 -23.46 18.02 3.17
CA THR A 309 -24.46 18.97 3.68
C THR A 309 -24.14 20.37 3.21
N VAL A 310 -22.85 20.68 3.03
CA VAL A 310 -22.38 21.91 2.40
C VAL A 310 -22.73 21.89 0.92
N TYR A 311 -22.35 20.86 0.17
CA TYR A 311 -22.60 20.76 -1.28
C TYR A 311 -24.09 20.90 -1.63
N ASN A 312 -24.99 20.23 -0.89
CA ASN A 312 -26.44 20.33 -1.10
C ASN A 312 -27.04 21.69 -0.71
N TYR A 313 -26.43 22.44 0.22
CA TYR A 313 -26.82 23.82 0.54
C TYR A 313 -26.22 24.85 -0.43
N VAL A 314 -25.11 24.52 -1.11
CA VAL A 314 -24.16 25.48 -1.69
C VAL A 314 -24.21 25.55 -3.22
N VAL A 315 -25.09 24.79 -3.88
CA VAL A 315 -25.42 24.95 -5.32
C VAL A 315 -25.80 26.41 -5.69
N HIS A 316 -25.98 27.32 -4.72
CA HIS A 316 -26.25 28.73 -4.95
C HIS A 316 -25.20 29.77 -4.51
N SER A 317 -24.02 29.47 -3.92
CA SER A 317 -23.15 30.59 -3.44
C SER A 317 -21.64 30.42 -3.16
N LEU A 318 -21.00 29.24 -3.17
CA LEU A 318 -19.52 29.13 -3.00
C LEU A 318 -18.82 28.40 -4.16
N SER A 319 -17.56 28.77 -4.43
CA SER A 319 -16.74 28.20 -5.50
C SER A 319 -16.22 26.80 -5.16
N VAL A 320 -16.02 25.97 -6.20
CA VAL A 320 -15.47 24.59 -6.12
C VAL A 320 -14.13 24.54 -5.37
N GLU A 321 -13.28 25.57 -5.54
CA GLU A 321 -11.98 25.70 -4.88
C GLU A 321 -12.06 25.70 -3.34
N VAL A 322 -13.12 26.28 -2.76
CA VAL A 322 -13.31 26.34 -1.29
C VAL A 322 -13.59 24.95 -0.71
N VAL A 323 -14.30 24.12 -1.47
CA VAL A 323 -14.67 22.75 -1.09
C VAL A 323 -13.45 21.83 -1.13
N GLU A 324 -12.61 21.96 -2.16
CA GLU A 324 -11.36 21.21 -2.30
C GLU A 324 -10.37 21.56 -1.19
N ARG A 325 -10.13 22.86 -0.94
CA ARG A 325 -9.22 23.33 0.12
C ARG A 325 -9.61 22.80 1.50
N ARG A 326 -10.92 22.77 1.82
CA ARG A 326 -11.41 22.20 3.07
C ARG A 326 -11.15 20.69 3.17
N TYR A 327 -11.31 19.95 2.07
CA TYR A 327 -11.01 18.53 2.09
C TYR A 327 -9.52 18.25 2.30
N VAL A 328 -8.63 19.03 1.67
CA VAL A 328 -7.17 18.95 1.90
C VAL A 328 -6.85 19.26 3.36
N PHE A 329 -7.48 20.29 3.96
CA PHE A 329 -7.33 20.58 5.38
C PHE A 329 -7.71 19.39 6.27
N LEU A 330 -8.85 18.73 6.00
CA LEU A 330 -9.26 17.54 6.77
C LEU A 330 -8.25 16.38 6.64
N LYS A 331 -7.65 16.19 5.46
CA LYS A 331 -6.55 15.21 5.28
C LYS A 331 -5.36 15.55 6.19
N ARG A 332 -4.94 16.81 6.23
CA ARG A 332 -3.83 17.27 7.09
C ARG A 332 -4.17 17.16 8.57
N LEU A 333 -5.38 17.53 8.97
CA LEU A 333 -5.83 17.41 10.36
C LEU A 333 -5.90 15.94 10.83
N CYS A 334 -6.35 15.02 9.97
CA CYS A 334 -6.32 13.59 10.26
C CYS A 334 -4.88 13.09 10.47
N GLN A 335 -3.94 13.54 9.64
CA GLN A 335 -2.51 13.24 9.81
C GLN A 335 -1.95 13.81 11.12
N VAL A 336 -2.34 15.03 11.52
CA VAL A 336 -1.97 15.63 12.82
C VAL A 336 -2.43 14.72 13.96
N LEU A 337 -3.71 14.30 13.96
CA LEU A 337 -4.25 13.40 14.98
C LEU A 337 -3.54 12.04 15.02
N CYS A 338 -3.16 11.49 13.88
CA CYS A 338 -2.40 10.24 13.80
C CYS A 338 -0.98 10.39 14.34
N ALA A 339 -0.33 11.51 14.05
CA ALA A 339 0.98 11.83 14.59
C ALA A 339 0.92 12.10 16.11
N MET A 340 -0.13 12.77 16.61
CA MET A 340 -0.41 12.90 18.04
C MET A 340 -0.52 11.53 18.71
N GLY A 341 -1.29 10.61 18.13
CA GLY A 341 -1.44 9.25 18.63
C GLY A 341 -0.12 8.48 18.66
N SER A 342 0.71 8.66 17.63
CA SER A 342 2.04 8.06 17.55
C SER A 342 2.97 8.58 18.65
N GLN A 343 2.96 9.90 18.93
CA GLN A 343 3.73 10.47 20.04
C GLN A 343 3.22 9.96 21.40
N MET A 344 1.91 9.89 21.60
CA MET A 344 1.32 9.34 22.83
C MET A 344 1.69 7.87 23.03
N CYS A 345 1.58 7.02 22.00
CA CYS A 345 1.96 5.60 22.10
C CYS A 345 3.46 5.40 22.34
N PHE A 346 4.30 6.35 21.93
CA PHE A 346 5.74 6.29 22.18
C PHE A 346 6.11 6.76 23.59
N LEU A 347 5.38 7.74 24.14
CA LEU A 347 5.71 8.38 25.41
C LEU A 347 4.99 7.73 26.61
N ALA A 348 3.75 7.27 26.44
CA ALA A 348 2.95 6.70 27.52
C ALA A 348 3.60 5.41 28.05
N GLY A 349 3.85 5.35 29.36
CA GLY A 349 4.48 4.17 29.98
C GLY A 349 5.98 4.04 29.74
N SER A 350 6.63 5.06 29.19
CA SER A 350 8.10 5.13 29.13
C SER A 350 8.72 5.28 30.53
N GLU A 351 10.02 5.02 30.65
CA GLU A 351 10.80 5.18 31.90
C GLU A 351 10.71 6.60 32.50
N LEU A 352 10.26 7.59 31.71
CA LEU A 352 10.05 8.97 32.13
C LEU A 352 8.78 9.19 32.97
N GLY A 353 7.99 8.15 33.22
CA GLY A 353 6.79 8.22 34.05
C GLY A 353 5.71 9.14 33.48
N ILE A 354 5.60 9.23 32.15
CA ILE A 354 4.59 10.07 31.48
C ILE A 354 3.23 9.39 31.60
N GLU A 355 2.30 10.08 32.26
CA GLU A 355 0.92 9.64 32.45
C GLU A 355 0.09 9.71 31.17
N ILE A 356 -0.99 8.93 31.14
CA ILE A 356 -1.98 8.95 30.07
C ILE A 356 -2.72 10.30 30.12
N PRO A 357 -2.95 10.98 28.97
CA PRO A 357 -3.67 12.25 28.94
C PRO A 357 -5.09 12.17 29.50
N ALA A 358 -5.48 13.15 30.33
CA ALA A 358 -6.83 13.24 30.89
C ALA A 358 -7.93 13.29 29.81
N ASN A 359 -7.66 13.96 28.68
CA ASN A 359 -8.59 14.09 27.56
C ASN A 359 -8.44 12.98 26.50
N LEU A 360 -7.97 11.79 26.89
CA LEU A 360 -7.91 10.64 25.98
C LEU A 360 -9.28 10.35 25.33
N CYS A 361 -10.37 10.58 26.06
CA CYS A 361 -11.73 10.44 25.53
C CYS A 361 -11.97 11.35 24.32
N LYS A 362 -11.76 12.67 24.47
CA LYS A 362 -11.93 13.64 23.37
C LYS A 362 -11.03 13.33 22.17
N TYR A 363 -9.79 12.92 22.42
CA TYR A 363 -8.86 12.52 21.36
C TYR A 363 -9.36 11.30 20.57
N THR A 364 -9.77 10.25 21.29
CA THR A 364 -10.26 9.03 20.65
C THR A 364 -11.60 9.25 19.95
N GLU A 365 -12.44 10.18 20.43
CA GLU A 365 -13.64 10.64 19.74
C GLU A 365 -13.32 11.38 18.43
N ALA A 366 -12.31 12.26 18.42
CA ALA A 366 -11.85 12.93 17.20
C ALA A 366 -11.32 11.92 16.18
N LEU A 367 -10.52 10.95 16.63
CA LEU A 367 -10.00 9.88 15.78
C LEU A 367 -11.15 9.01 15.23
N MET A 368 -12.16 8.73 16.06
CA MET A 368 -13.34 7.98 15.64
C MET A 368 -14.18 8.77 14.62
N ALA A 369 -14.29 10.10 14.73
CA ALA A 369 -14.99 10.93 13.77
C ALA A 369 -14.37 10.83 12.36
N PHE A 370 -13.04 10.75 12.25
CA PHE A 370 -12.37 10.46 10.97
C PHE A 370 -12.57 9.01 10.51
N THR A 371 -12.66 8.08 11.45
CA THR A 371 -12.88 6.64 11.16
C THR A 371 -14.31 6.34 10.69
N THR A 372 -15.28 7.19 11.01
CA THR A 372 -16.67 7.11 10.53
C THR A 372 -16.95 8.06 9.36
N HIS A 373 -15.97 8.87 8.96
CA HIS A 373 -16.14 9.86 7.90
C HIS A 373 -16.39 9.22 6.52
N THR A 374 -17.19 9.83 5.65
CA THR A 374 -17.57 9.25 4.35
C THR A 374 -16.39 8.97 3.42
N SER A 375 -15.37 9.83 3.39
CA SER A 375 -14.11 9.60 2.66
C SER A 375 -13.38 8.34 3.14
N HIS A 376 -13.11 7.44 2.20
CA HIS A 376 -12.30 6.24 2.42
C HIS A 376 -10.84 6.56 2.76
N LEU A 377 -10.23 7.56 2.14
CA LEU A 377 -8.85 7.94 2.44
C LEU A 377 -8.69 8.39 3.91
N LEU A 378 -9.65 9.17 4.42
CA LEU A 378 -9.63 9.62 5.82
C LEU A 378 -9.81 8.45 6.79
N LYS A 379 -10.74 7.53 6.51
CA LYS A 379 -10.93 6.30 7.29
C LYS A 379 -9.65 5.46 7.36
N MET A 380 -9.03 5.21 6.21
CA MET A 380 -7.85 4.36 6.13
C MET A 380 -6.63 5.00 6.83
N SER A 381 -6.54 6.33 6.80
CA SER A 381 -5.46 7.08 7.46
C SER A 381 -5.43 6.87 8.98
N THR A 382 -6.56 6.57 9.63
CA THR A 382 -6.62 6.35 11.08
C THR A 382 -6.17 4.96 11.52
N LEU A 383 -6.15 3.98 10.60
CA LEU A 383 -5.91 2.57 10.93
C LEU A 383 -4.56 2.30 11.63
N PRO A 384 -3.41 2.83 11.15
CA PRO A 384 -2.13 2.59 11.84
C PRO A 384 -2.13 3.08 13.29
N THR A 385 -2.82 4.19 13.55
CA THR A 385 -2.96 4.78 14.89
C THR A 385 -3.82 3.90 15.79
N TRP A 386 -4.96 3.41 15.32
CA TRP A 386 -5.76 2.41 16.06
C TRP A 386 -4.94 1.15 16.35
N GLY A 387 -4.16 0.67 15.38
CA GLY A 387 -3.27 -0.47 15.56
C GLY A 387 -2.18 -0.26 16.58
N ALA A 388 -1.65 0.95 16.69
CA ALA A 388 -0.68 1.31 17.74
C ALA A 388 -1.36 1.31 19.12
N LEU A 389 -2.53 1.96 19.24
CA LEU A 389 -3.31 2.02 20.48
C LEU A 389 -3.71 0.64 20.99
N PHE A 390 -4.26 -0.22 20.12
CA PHE A 390 -4.73 -1.55 20.50
C PHE A 390 -3.61 -2.55 20.79
N ARG A 391 -2.39 -2.32 20.25
CA ARG A 391 -1.20 -3.15 20.57
C ARG A 391 -0.46 -2.67 21.81
N HIS A 392 -0.62 -1.41 22.20
CA HIS A 392 0.16 -0.82 23.28
C HIS A 392 -0.14 -1.48 24.62
N GLU A 393 0.89 -1.85 25.38
CA GLU A 393 0.76 -2.72 26.56
C GLU A 393 -0.07 -2.12 27.71
N ILE A 394 -0.03 -0.80 27.83
CA ILE A 394 -0.74 -0.05 28.87
C ILE A 394 -2.06 0.53 28.33
N LEU A 395 -2.03 1.16 27.14
CA LEU A 395 -3.19 1.89 26.61
C LEU A 395 -4.31 0.91 26.19
N SER A 396 -3.98 -0.29 25.71
CA SER A 396 -4.99 -1.30 25.34
C SER A 396 -5.86 -1.77 26.51
N LYS A 397 -5.43 -1.51 27.76
CA LYS A 397 -6.14 -1.85 28.99
C LYS A 397 -6.87 -0.66 29.60
N ASP A 398 -6.65 0.55 29.07
CA ASP A 398 -7.33 1.75 29.54
C ASP A 398 -8.83 1.66 29.22
N PRO A 399 -9.73 1.98 30.17
CA PRO A 399 -11.18 1.86 29.96
C PRO A 399 -11.69 2.63 28.73
N VAL A 400 -11.10 3.80 28.42
CA VAL A 400 -11.50 4.60 27.26
C VAL A 400 -11.17 3.86 25.96
N ILE A 401 -9.98 3.25 25.87
CA ILE A 401 -9.56 2.49 24.68
C ILE A 401 -10.36 1.21 24.53
N VAL A 402 -10.68 0.52 25.64
CA VAL A 402 -11.53 -0.68 25.62
C VAL A 402 -12.92 -0.37 25.08
N GLU A 403 -13.56 0.70 25.56
CA GLU A 403 -14.87 1.13 25.05
C GLU A 403 -14.78 1.58 23.59
N MET A 404 -13.70 2.27 23.21
CA MET A 404 -13.51 2.69 21.84
C MET A 404 -13.22 1.52 20.88
N ALA A 405 -12.56 0.45 21.34
CA ALA A 405 -12.40 -0.79 20.58
C ALA A 405 -13.76 -1.43 20.28
N LYS A 406 -14.68 -1.46 21.24
CA LYS A 406 -16.07 -1.93 21.02
C LYS A 406 -16.79 -1.08 19.98
N LYS A 407 -16.70 0.24 20.07
CA LYS A 407 -17.27 1.17 19.08
C LYS A 407 -16.63 1.02 17.70
N TYR A 408 -15.32 0.81 17.65
CA TYR A 408 -14.57 0.54 16.42
C TYR A 408 -15.08 -0.73 15.73
N MET A 409 -15.25 -1.83 16.47
CA MET A 409 -15.80 -3.08 15.92
C MET A 409 -17.19 -2.90 15.31
N LYS A 410 -18.09 -2.16 15.98
CA LYS A 410 -19.40 -1.81 15.43
C LYS A 410 -19.28 -0.97 14.14
N THR A 411 -18.29 -0.07 14.10
CA THR A 411 -18.01 0.76 12.91
C THR A 411 -17.42 -0.07 11.76
N CYS A 412 -16.64 -1.12 12.05
CA CYS A 412 -16.13 -2.03 11.02
C CYS A 412 -17.25 -2.71 10.23
N MET A 413 -18.43 -2.91 10.81
CA MET A 413 -19.58 -3.48 10.09
C MET A 413 -19.98 -2.67 8.85
N THR A 414 -19.78 -1.35 8.87
CA THR A 414 -20.04 -0.49 7.72
C THR A 414 -18.78 -0.23 6.90
N ASN A 415 -17.61 -0.11 7.54
CA ASN A 415 -16.36 0.20 6.85
C ASN A 415 -15.81 -0.95 5.99
N LEU A 416 -16.07 -2.20 6.35
CA LEU A 416 -15.68 -3.38 5.56
C LEU A 416 -16.51 -3.54 4.28
N VAL A 417 -17.70 -2.92 4.22
CA VAL A 417 -18.59 -3.03 3.06
C VAL A 417 -18.03 -2.19 1.91
N LYS A 418 -17.65 -2.88 0.82
CA LYS A 418 -16.99 -2.27 -0.35
C LYS A 418 -17.97 -1.45 -1.18
N THR A 419 -18.20 -0.21 -0.76
CA THR A 419 -19.03 0.80 -1.45
C THR A 419 -18.20 2.04 -1.79
N GLY A 420 -18.67 2.89 -2.69
CA GLY A 420 -18.00 4.17 -2.96
C GLY A 420 -17.05 4.21 -4.14
N TYR A 421 -17.24 3.33 -5.13
CA TYR A 421 -16.40 3.29 -6.33
C TYR A 421 -16.50 4.62 -7.10
N PRO A 422 -15.38 5.20 -7.60
CA PRO A 422 -15.37 6.43 -8.39
C PRO A 422 -16.37 6.44 -9.56
N SER A 423 -16.56 5.30 -10.23
CA SER A 423 -17.49 5.17 -11.37
C SER A 423 -18.98 5.21 -10.99
N ARG A 424 -19.33 5.00 -9.72
CA ARG A 424 -20.72 4.80 -9.24
C ARG A 424 -21.24 6.02 -8.48
N ASN A 425 -22.54 6.08 -8.26
CA ASN A 425 -23.21 7.14 -7.46
C ASN A 425 -24.14 6.55 -6.38
N ASP A 426 -23.82 5.34 -5.92
CA ASP A 426 -24.63 4.58 -4.96
C ASP A 426 -24.38 4.97 -3.49
N HIS A 427 -23.24 5.58 -3.20
CA HIS A 427 -22.86 5.95 -1.84
C HIS A 427 -22.24 7.36 -1.78
N PRO A 428 -22.46 8.15 -0.70
CA PRO A 428 -21.87 9.48 -0.54
C PRO A 428 -20.33 9.53 -0.60
N SER A 429 -19.66 8.39 -0.38
CA SER A 429 -18.21 8.29 -0.48
C SER A 429 -17.67 8.40 -1.93
N CYS A 430 -18.49 8.12 -2.95
CA CYS A 430 -18.06 8.14 -4.36
C CYS A 430 -17.46 9.50 -4.76
N MET A 431 -18.00 10.60 -4.23
CA MET A 431 -17.49 11.95 -4.51
C MET A 431 -16.07 12.16 -3.99
N TYR A 432 -15.75 11.63 -2.81
CA TYR A 432 -14.39 11.69 -2.28
C TYR A 432 -13.47 10.76 -3.05
N SER A 433 -13.95 9.55 -3.39
CA SER A 433 -13.18 8.59 -4.16
C SER A 433 -12.76 9.15 -5.53
N ARG A 434 -13.60 9.97 -6.19
CA ARG A 434 -13.23 10.67 -7.44
C ARG A 434 -12.15 11.74 -7.29
N VAL A 435 -11.99 12.29 -6.10
CA VAL A 435 -10.92 13.25 -5.79
C VAL A 435 -9.62 12.52 -5.44
N ASP A 436 -9.73 11.32 -4.87
CA ASP A 436 -8.58 10.58 -4.32
C ASP A 436 -8.02 9.50 -5.26
N PHE A 437 -8.84 8.97 -6.18
CA PHE A 437 -8.49 7.85 -7.04
C PHE A 437 -8.87 8.14 -8.49
N ASP A 438 -8.02 7.68 -9.42
CA ASP A 438 -8.22 7.87 -10.86
C ASP A 438 -9.27 6.91 -11.44
N ASN A 439 -9.38 5.70 -10.87
CA ASN A 439 -10.25 4.62 -11.36
C ASN A 439 -10.70 3.66 -10.23
N ASP A 440 -11.59 2.73 -10.57
CA ASP A 440 -12.18 1.76 -9.63
C ASP A 440 -11.18 0.70 -9.17
N GLU A 441 -10.20 0.34 -10.01
CA GLU A 441 -9.15 -0.63 -9.71
C GLU A 441 -8.25 -0.13 -8.58
N ASP A 442 -7.79 1.11 -8.66
CA ASP A 442 -6.93 1.75 -7.66
C ASP A 442 -7.67 1.86 -6.32
N PHE A 443 -8.96 2.23 -6.37
CA PHE A 443 -9.83 2.21 -5.19
C PHE A 443 -9.94 0.81 -4.56
N HIS A 444 -10.15 -0.22 -5.39
CA HIS A 444 -10.32 -1.59 -4.91
C HIS A 444 -9.06 -2.13 -4.20
N SER A 445 -7.88 -1.88 -4.78
CA SER A 445 -6.60 -2.34 -4.21
C SER A 445 -6.24 -1.66 -2.89
N PHE A 446 -6.74 -0.45 -2.67
CA PHE A 446 -6.43 0.35 -1.49
C PHE A 446 -7.13 -0.13 -0.20
N SER A 447 -8.26 -0.85 -0.30
CA SER A 447 -9.25 -0.89 0.80
C SER A 447 -9.09 -2.02 1.85
N ILE A 448 -8.61 -3.23 1.48
CA ILE A 448 -8.97 -4.44 2.26
C ILE A 448 -7.93 -4.87 3.30
N ALA A 449 -6.64 -4.98 2.94
CA ALA A 449 -5.68 -5.72 3.76
C ALA A 449 -5.43 -5.10 5.16
N GLN A 450 -5.41 -3.78 5.26
CA GLN A 450 -5.07 -3.08 6.50
C GLN A 450 -6.21 -3.08 7.53
N GLN A 451 -7.48 -3.14 7.09
CA GLN A 451 -8.63 -3.15 7.99
C GLN A 451 -8.71 -4.44 8.81
N SER A 452 -8.44 -5.59 8.18
CA SER A 452 -8.49 -6.91 8.84
C SER A 452 -7.48 -7.04 9.99
N ASP A 453 -6.27 -6.51 9.82
CA ASP A 453 -5.25 -6.53 10.88
C ASP A 453 -5.70 -5.72 12.11
N MET A 454 -6.29 -4.54 11.89
CA MET A 454 -6.76 -3.69 12.98
C MET A 454 -7.96 -4.27 13.69
N LEU A 455 -8.88 -4.89 12.93
CA LEU A 455 -10.02 -5.60 13.49
C LEU A 455 -9.58 -6.75 14.41
N ARG A 456 -8.57 -7.55 14.01
CA ARG A 456 -8.00 -8.60 14.88
C ARG A 456 -7.51 -8.05 16.22
N LEU A 457 -6.88 -6.88 16.21
CA LEU A 457 -6.40 -6.23 17.43
C LEU A 457 -7.55 -5.73 18.31
N ALA A 458 -8.61 -5.16 17.72
CA ALA A 458 -9.80 -4.76 18.46
C ALA A 458 -10.54 -5.99 19.06
N CYS A 459 -10.69 -7.06 18.28
CA CYS A 459 -11.29 -8.32 18.75
C CYS A 459 -10.50 -8.96 19.89
N ARG A 460 -9.16 -8.80 19.93
CA ARG A 460 -8.34 -9.26 21.06
C ARG A 460 -8.71 -8.55 22.38
N ILE A 461 -9.11 -7.28 22.34
CA ILE A 461 -9.45 -6.50 23.54
C ILE A 461 -10.80 -6.93 24.12
N ALA A 462 -11.82 -7.12 23.27
CA ALA A 462 -13.17 -7.49 23.70
C ALA A 462 -13.75 -8.64 22.84
N PRO A 463 -13.22 -9.87 22.95
CA PRO A 463 -13.53 -10.98 22.04
C PRO A 463 -14.98 -11.48 22.13
N LEU A 464 -15.57 -11.49 23.32
CA LEU A 464 -16.96 -11.95 23.51
C LEU A 464 -17.97 -10.96 22.93
N GLU A 465 -17.71 -9.66 23.05
CA GLU A 465 -18.59 -8.64 22.44
C GLU A 465 -18.43 -8.62 20.91
N ALA A 466 -17.23 -8.83 20.41
CA ALA A 466 -16.98 -9.04 18.99
C ALA A 466 -17.75 -10.24 18.43
N PHE A 467 -17.81 -11.34 19.19
CA PHE A 467 -18.59 -12.53 18.83
C PHE A 467 -20.08 -12.23 18.75
N GLN A 468 -20.64 -11.52 19.73
CA GLN A 468 -22.05 -11.17 19.70
C GLN A 468 -22.40 -10.31 18.46
N ILE A 469 -21.56 -9.32 18.15
CA ILE A 469 -21.76 -8.43 16.98
C ILE A 469 -21.79 -9.24 15.68
N VAL A 470 -20.79 -10.12 15.45
CA VAL A 470 -20.72 -10.88 14.19
C VAL A 470 -21.78 -11.99 14.15
N ALA A 471 -22.13 -12.60 15.28
CA ALA A 471 -23.18 -13.60 15.36
C ALA A 471 -24.54 -13.03 14.94
N GLU A 472 -24.91 -11.85 15.46
CA GLU A 472 -26.13 -11.14 15.07
C GLU A 472 -26.10 -10.74 13.59
N TRP A 473 -24.95 -10.28 13.09
CA TRP A 473 -24.79 -9.94 11.69
C TRP A 473 -24.96 -11.16 10.78
N LEU A 474 -24.34 -12.29 11.10
CA LEU A 474 -24.46 -13.52 10.35
C LEU A 474 -25.91 -14.03 10.32
N GLN A 475 -26.58 -14.04 11.48
CA GLN A 475 -28.00 -14.41 11.55
C GLN A 475 -28.86 -13.50 10.66
N PHE A 476 -28.58 -12.19 10.66
CA PHE A 476 -29.24 -11.24 9.79
C PHE A 476 -28.98 -11.53 8.29
N GLN A 477 -27.74 -11.87 7.91
CA GLN A 477 -27.41 -12.22 6.52
C GLN A 477 -28.11 -13.51 6.07
N ILE A 478 -28.17 -14.53 6.93
CA ILE A 478 -28.86 -15.80 6.66
C ILE A 478 -30.37 -15.59 6.49
N ALA A 479 -30.97 -14.70 7.29
CA ALA A 479 -32.41 -14.42 7.26
C ALA A 479 -32.82 -13.46 6.11
N SER A 480 -31.89 -12.64 5.62
CA SER A 480 -32.17 -11.63 4.59
C SER A 480 -32.26 -12.24 3.20
N PRO A 481 -33.18 -11.76 2.33
CA PRO A 481 -33.22 -12.20 0.94
C PRO A 481 -31.98 -11.71 0.18
N VAL A 482 -31.59 -12.47 -0.85
CA VAL A 482 -30.47 -12.11 -1.72
C VAL A 482 -30.87 -10.95 -2.64
N ASP A 483 -30.20 -9.81 -2.48
CA ASP A 483 -30.31 -8.62 -3.30
C ASP A 483 -29.17 -8.56 -4.33
N ILE A 484 -29.56 -8.69 -5.60
CA ILE A 484 -28.68 -8.65 -6.77
C ILE A 484 -28.37 -7.22 -7.23
N GLY A 485 -29.12 -6.20 -6.79
CA GLY A 485 -29.02 -4.80 -7.22
C GLY A 485 -29.48 -4.54 -8.66
N ASP A 486 -29.20 -3.33 -9.18
CA ASP A 486 -29.55 -2.86 -10.54
C ASP A 486 -28.71 -3.49 -11.67
N ALA A 487 -28.33 -4.77 -11.53
CA ALA A 487 -27.45 -5.45 -12.47
C ALA A 487 -28.14 -5.65 -13.83
N THR A 488 -27.96 -4.68 -14.73
CA THR A 488 -28.29 -4.77 -16.16
C THR A 488 -27.45 -5.83 -16.91
N THR A 489 -26.48 -6.46 -16.24
CA THR A 489 -25.51 -7.43 -16.80
C THR A 489 -25.68 -8.87 -16.31
N SER A 490 -26.42 -9.15 -15.22
CA SER A 490 -26.57 -10.54 -14.77
C SER A 490 -27.62 -11.25 -15.65
N SER A 491 -27.18 -12.06 -16.61
CA SER A 491 -28.07 -12.73 -17.57
C SER A 491 -29.08 -13.72 -16.95
N GLU A 492 -29.00 -14.03 -15.65
CA GLU A 492 -29.84 -15.08 -15.01
C GLU A 492 -30.25 -14.84 -13.54
N GLY A 493 -30.15 -13.61 -13.00
CA GLY A 493 -30.56 -13.32 -11.61
C GLY A 493 -29.59 -13.81 -10.53
N LEU A 494 -28.30 -13.94 -10.87
CA LEU A 494 -27.18 -14.21 -9.95
C LEU A 494 -26.49 -12.90 -9.55
N CYS A 495 -25.85 -12.84 -8.38
CA CYS A 495 -25.14 -11.67 -7.89
C CYS A 495 -23.83 -11.43 -8.64
N SER A 496 -23.44 -10.18 -8.84
CA SER A 496 -22.08 -9.77 -9.21
C SER A 496 -21.21 -9.53 -7.97
N ILE A 497 -19.90 -9.29 -8.14
CA ILE A 497 -18.99 -8.91 -7.04
C ILE A 497 -19.45 -7.63 -6.34
N LEU A 498 -20.14 -6.74 -7.07
CA LEU A 498 -20.61 -5.45 -6.57
C LEU A 498 -22.08 -5.49 -6.10
N SER A 499 -22.74 -6.64 -6.16
CA SER A 499 -24.12 -6.77 -5.69
C SER A 499 -24.20 -6.53 -4.18
N PRO A 500 -25.24 -5.83 -3.68
CA PRO A 500 -25.38 -5.47 -2.28
C PRO A 500 -25.24 -6.67 -1.32
N SER A 501 -25.88 -7.80 -1.62
CA SER A 501 -25.73 -8.99 -0.77
C SER A 501 -24.29 -9.50 -0.73
N VAL A 502 -23.59 -9.56 -1.87
CA VAL A 502 -22.22 -10.11 -1.91
C VAL A 502 -21.26 -9.25 -1.10
N ILE A 503 -21.32 -7.92 -1.24
CA ILE A 503 -20.43 -7.03 -0.48
C ILE A 503 -20.69 -7.08 1.03
N HIS A 504 -21.94 -7.34 1.45
CA HIS A 504 -22.29 -7.53 2.87
C HIS A 504 -21.86 -8.89 3.41
N TRP A 505 -22.08 -9.98 2.65
CA TRP A 505 -21.60 -11.32 2.99
C TRP A 505 -20.07 -11.38 3.09
N ASP A 506 -19.35 -10.76 2.14
CA ASP A 506 -17.89 -10.71 2.14
C ASP A 506 -17.36 -9.95 3.37
N ALA A 507 -17.96 -8.79 3.68
CA ALA A 507 -17.58 -8.00 4.85
C ALA A 507 -17.81 -8.74 6.18
N GLU A 508 -18.96 -9.40 6.33
CA GLU A 508 -19.28 -10.22 7.50
C GLU A 508 -18.30 -11.39 7.63
N THR A 509 -18.03 -12.09 6.52
CA THR A 509 -17.12 -13.24 6.48
C THR A 509 -15.70 -12.84 6.91
N ILE A 510 -15.19 -11.71 6.41
CA ILE A 510 -13.87 -11.17 6.81
C ILE A 510 -13.84 -10.88 8.31
N PHE A 511 -14.93 -10.35 8.87
CA PHE A 511 -15.04 -10.12 10.32
C PHE A 511 -14.94 -11.44 11.08
N MET A 512 -15.73 -12.45 10.69
CA MET A 512 -15.73 -13.76 11.34
C MET A 512 -14.34 -14.40 11.33
N GLU A 513 -13.63 -14.38 10.19
CA GLU A 513 -12.28 -14.93 10.08
C GLU A 513 -11.28 -14.21 10.99
N CYS A 514 -11.39 -12.88 11.10
CA CYS A 514 -10.55 -12.10 12.00
C CYS A 514 -10.80 -12.45 13.46
N LEU A 515 -12.06 -12.71 13.83
CA LEU A 515 -12.48 -12.95 15.19
C LEU A 515 -12.07 -14.31 15.72
N VAL A 516 -12.39 -15.40 15.02
CA VAL A 516 -12.37 -16.75 15.62
C VAL A 516 -10.98 -17.11 16.15
N GLY A 517 -9.92 -16.77 15.41
CA GLY A 517 -8.55 -16.98 15.87
C GLY A 517 -8.20 -16.23 17.15
N GLN A 518 -8.81 -15.07 17.41
CA GLN A 518 -8.62 -14.32 18.65
C GLN A 518 -9.39 -14.94 19.82
N ILE A 519 -10.61 -15.45 19.58
CA ILE A 519 -11.40 -16.13 20.61
C ILE A 519 -10.63 -17.31 21.19
N PHE A 520 -10.18 -18.25 20.34
CA PHE A 520 -9.47 -19.44 20.81
C PHE A 520 -8.10 -19.13 21.42
N LYS A 521 -7.52 -17.96 21.14
CA LYS A 521 -6.21 -17.57 21.67
C LYS A 521 -6.31 -16.84 23.02
N TYR A 522 -7.36 -16.07 23.26
CA TYR A 522 -7.45 -15.14 24.39
C TYR A 522 -8.62 -15.39 25.34
N VAL A 523 -9.62 -16.20 24.95
CA VAL A 523 -10.73 -16.57 25.82
C VAL A 523 -10.43 -17.92 26.48
N GLU A 524 -10.66 -18.01 27.79
CA GLU A 524 -10.55 -19.26 28.54
C GLU A 524 -11.54 -20.30 28.00
N ALA A 525 -11.13 -21.58 27.98
CA ALA A 525 -11.91 -22.67 27.39
C ALA A 525 -13.36 -22.77 27.95
N GLU A 526 -13.56 -22.45 29.23
CA GLU A 526 -14.87 -22.49 29.90
C GLU A 526 -15.81 -21.36 29.46
N LYS A 527 -15.28 -20.27 28.94
CA LYS A 527 -16.04 -19.08 28.53
C LYS A 527 -16.29 -19.02 27.02
N LEU A 528 -15.89 -20.07 26.28
CA LEU A 528 -16.11 -20.14 24.84
C LEU A 528 -17.61 -20.20 24.54
N PRO A 529 -18.11 -19.44 23.55
CA PRO A 529 -19.54 -19.41 23.19
C PRO A 529 -19.91 -20.65 22.34
N ILE A 530 -19.73 -21.85 22.89
CA ILE A 530 -19.87 -23.13 22.15
C ILE A 530 -21.29 -23.31 21.62
N ASP A 531 -22.31 -23.14 22.47
CA ASP A 531 -23.70 -23.42 22.08
C ASP A 531 -24.19 -22.45 20.99
N GLN A 532 -23.94 -21.15 21.15
CA GLN A 532 -24.29 -20.16 20.11
C GLN A 532 -23.50 -20.39 18.81
N SER A 533 -22.22 -20.77 18.89
CA SER A 533 -21.42 -21.12 17.70
C SER A 533 -22.00 -22.34 16.96
N VAL A 534 -22.49 -23.32 17.70
CA VAL A 534 -23.15 -24.51 17.15
C VAL A 534 -24.47 -24.16 16.48
N GLU A 535 -25.27 -23.28 17.06
CA GLU A 535 -26.51 -22.78 16.45
C GLU A 535 -26.23 -22.05 15.12
N LEU A 536 -25.21 -21.18 15.08
CA LEU A 536 -24.77 -20.51 13.85
C LEU A 536 -24.31 -21.50 12.79
N LEU A 537 -23.51 -22.51 13.18
CA LEU A 537 -23.03 -23.54 12.27
C LEU A 537 -24.20 -24.36 11.70
N GLN A 538 -25.18 -24.73 12.52
CA GLN A 538 -26.38 -25.43 12.06
C GLN A 538 -27.20 -24.57 11.08
N ALA A 539 -27.35 -23.28 11.35
CA ALA A 539 -28.02 -22.34 10.45
C ALA A 539 -27.31 -22.27 9.08
N LEU A 540 -25.98 -22.19 9.06
CA LEU A 540 -25.17 -22.20 7.84
C LEU A 540 -25.28 -23.50 7.05
N LEU A 541 -25.30 -24.65 7.73
CA LEU A 541 -25.45 -25.96 7.09
C LEU A 541 -26.80 -26.08 6.40
N ASN A 542 -27.85 -25.55 7.04
CA ASN A 542 -29.22 -25.53 6.52
C ASN A 542 -29.45 -24.47 5.43
N TYR A 543 -28.62 -23.44 5.34
CA TYR A 543 -28.74 -22.39 4.33
C TYR A 543 -28.38 -22.90 2.93
N GLU A 544 -29.31 -22.83 1.98
CA GLU A 544 -29.07 -23.22 0.59
C GLU A 544 -29.07 -22.01 -0.34
N THR A 545 -28.04 -21.91 -1.20
CA THR A 545 -27.94 -20.87 -2.22
C THR A 545 -27.48 -21.48 -3.55
N LYS A 546 -27.91 -20.87 -4.64
CA LYS A 546 -27.46 -21.16 -6.01
C LYS A 546 -26.39 -20.17 -6.50
N ASP A 547 -26.10 -19.15 -5.69
CA ASP A 547 -25.11 -18.14 -6.02
C ASP A 547 -23.71 -18.59 -5.56
N PRO A 548 -22.73 -18.76 -6.47
CA PRO A 548 -21.39 -19.20 -6.08
C PRO A 548 -20.64 -18.19 -5.19
N LEU A 549 -20.84 -16.88 -5.33
CA LEU A 549 -20.13 -15.91 -4.48
C LEU A 549 -20.60 -16.00 -3.03
N ILE A 550 -21.92 -16.09 -2.83
CA ILE A 550 -22.50 -16.28 -1.49
C ILE A 550 -22.13 -17.66 -0.94
N LEU A 551 -22.16 -18.71 -1.76
CA LEU A 551 -21.75 -20.04 -1.33
C LEU A 551 -20.28 -20.05 -0.85
N SER A 552 -19.39 -19.31 -1.52
CA SER A 552 -18.01 -19.16 -1.07
C SER A 552 -17.94 -18.55 0.34
N CYS A 553 -18.72 -17.49 0.61
CA CYS A 553 -18.81 -16.86 1.94
C CYS A 553 -19.32 -17.85 3.01
N VAL A 554 -20.37 -18.61 2.69
CA VAL A 554 -20.91 -19.67 3.57
C VAL A 554 -19.86 -20.71 3.91
N LEU A 555 -19.10 -21.20 2.92
CA LEU A 555 -18.04 -22.20 3.15
C LEU A 555 -16.89 -21.64 3.99
N THR A 556 -16.55 -20.36 3.82
CA THR A 556 -15.57 -19.68 4.67
C THR A 556 -16.06 -19.59 6.11
N ASN A 557 -17.30 -19.17 6.34
CA ASN A 557 -17.91 -19.12 7.67
C ASN A 557 -17.98 -20.51 8.34
N ILE A 558 -18.33 -21.56 7.59
CA ILE A 558 -18.25 -22.96 8.08
C ILE A 558 -16.82 -23.31 8.49
N SER A 559 -15.83 -22.95 7.67
CA SER A 559 -14.41 -23.21 7.94
C SER A 559 -13.88 -22.40 9.13
N ALA A 560 -14.41 -21.19 9.34
CA ALA A 560 -14.07 -20.32 10.45
C ALA A 560 -14.64 -20.84 11.76
N LEU A 561 -15.90 -21.30 11.78
CA LEU A 561 -16.56 -21.88 12.96
C LEU A 561 -16.18 -23.35 13.23
N PHE A 562 -15.47 -23.99 12.29
CA PHE A 562 -15.02 -25.37 12.43
C PHE A 562 -14.31 -25.72 13.75
N PRO A 563 -13.43 -24.87 14.33
CA PRO A 563 -12.75 -25.20 15.58
C PRO A 563 -13.70 -25.52 16.75
N PHE A 564 -14.93 -25.02 16.74
CA PHE A 564 -15.95 -25.32 17.78
C PHE A 564 -16.51 -26.75 17.68
N ILE A 565 -16.34 -27.44 16.54
CA ILE A 565 -16.84 -28.80 16.31
C ILE A 565 -16.10 -29.84 17.16
N THR A 566 -14.87 -29.58 17.58
CA THR A 566 -14.12 -30.45 18.50
C THR A 566 -14.89 -30.70 19.80
N HIS A 567 -15.72 -29.75 20.22
CA HIS A 567 -16.60 -29.88 21.38
C HIS A 567 -17.93 -30.60 21.08
N ARG A 568 -18.34 -30.70 19.81
CA ARG A 568 -19.56 -31.38 19.34
C ARG A 568 -19.32 -32.20 18.05
N PRO A 569 -18.66 -33.37 18.14
CA PRO A 569 -18.28 -34.18 16.96
C PRO A 569 -19.45 -34.64 16.08
N GLN A 570 -20.69 -34.62 16.59
CA GLN A 570 -21.92 -35.03 15.89
C GLN A 570 -22.21 -34.20 14.63
N LEU A 571 -21.69 -32.97 14.54
CA LEU A 571 -21.91 -32.08 13.39
C LEU A 571 -20.91 -32.30 12.25
N LEU A 572 -19.90 -33.16 12.44
CA LEU A 572 -18.88 -33.42 11.44
C LEU A 572 -19.45 -34.03 10.13
N PRO A 573 -20.31 -35.07 10.14
CA PRO A 573 -20.85 -35.61 8.89
C PRO A 573 -21.68 -34.59 8.09
N PRO A 574 -22.58 -33.78 8.71
CA PRO A 574 -23.25 -32.67 8.01
C PRO A 574 -22.30 -31.65 7.36
N VAL A 575 -21.20 -31.29 8.04
CA VAL A 575 -20.19 -30.37 7.48
C VAL A 575 -19.51 -31.00 6.27
N LEU A 576 -19.03 -32.24 6.39
CA LEU A 576 -18.38 -32.94 5.27
C LEU A 576 -19.33 -33.08 4.08
N TYR A 577 -20.60 -33.43 4.33
CA TYR A 577 -21.61 -33.52 3.28
C TYR A 577 -21.79 -32.19 2.54
N LYS A 578 -21.87 -31.07 3.27
CA LYS A 578 -21.98 -29.73 2.66
C LYS A 578 -20.75 -29.40 1.80
N LEU A 579 -19.54 -29.68 2.29
CA LEU A 579 -18.29 -29.44 1.58
C LEU A 579 -18.19 -30.29 0.30
N PHE A 580 -18.48 -31.59 0.37
CA PHE A 580 -18.49 -32.47 -0.80
C PHE A 580 -19.56 -32.08 -1.82
N LYS A 581 -20.76 -31.68 -1.38
CA LYS A 581 -21.81 -31.12 -2.26
C LYS A 581 -21.30 -29.84 -2.97
N SER A 582 -20.45 -29.05 -2.34
CA SER A 582 -19.84 -27.87 -2.96
C SER A 582 -18.67 -28.20 -3.90
N VAL A 583 -17.99 -29.33 -3.74
CA VAL A 583 -16.96 -29.81 -4.69
C VAL A 583 -17.60 -30.15 -6.05
N THR A 584 -18.84 -30.65 -6.06
CA THR A 584 -19.61 -30.95 -7.28
C THR A 584 -20.55 -29.82 -7.70
N PHE A 585 -20.37 -28.61 -7.16
CA PHE A 585 -21.25 -27.49 -7.46
C PHE A 585 -21.26 -27.13 -8.96
N GLU A 586 -22.47 -26.89 -9.48
CA GLU A 586 -22.74 -26.54 -10.87
C GLU A 586 -23.95 -25.58 -10.90
N THR A 587 -23.96 -24.64 -11.84
CA THR A 587 -25.07 -23.68 -12.03
C THR A 587 -26.13 -24.24 -12.99
N THR A 588 -27.26 -23.54 -13.12
CA THR A 588 -28.44 -23.95 -13.92
C THR A 588 -28.21 -24.08 -15.42
N GLN A 589 -27.08 -23.61 -15.96
CA GLN A 589 -26.78 -23.61 -17.40
C GLN A 589 -26.45 -24.98 -18.00
N GLY A 590 -26.45 -26.05 -17.19
CA GLY A 590 -26.25 -27.43 -17.67
C GLY A 590 -24.82 -27.70 -18.18
N LYS A 591 -24.54 -28.96 -18.52
CA LYS A 591 -23.20 -29.48 -18.83
C LYS A 591 -22.56 -28.95 -20.13
N ASN A 592 -23.27 -28.12 -20.92
CA ASN A 592 -22.88 -27.73 -22.28
C ASN A 592 -22.24 -26.34 -22.40
N VAL A 593 -22.18 -25.56 -21.32
CA VAL A 593 -21.52 -24.23 -21.29
C VAL A 593 -20.24 -24.33 -20.44
N PRO A 594 -19.10 -23.76 -20.87
CA PRO A 594 -17.89 -23.75 -20.05
C PRO A 594 -18.15 -23.04 -18.72
N ARG A 595 -17.70 -23.66 -17.63
CA ARG A 595 -17.89 -23.14 -16.27
C ARG A 595 -17.33 -21.73 -16.11
N THR A 596 -18.07 -20.90 -15.38
CA THR A 596 -17.61 -19.57 -14.98
C THR A 596 -16.46 -19.67 -13.99
N ARG A 597 -15.69 -18.59 -13.87
CA ARG A 597 -14.60 -18.51 -12.88
C ARG A 597 -15.12 -18.61 -11.45
N ALA A 598 -16.36 -18.18 -11.18
CA ALA A 598 -16.97 -18.17 -9.85
C ALA A 598 -17.25 -19.61 -9.38
N VAL A 599 -17.81 -20.45 -10.25
CA VAL A 599 -18.04 -21.88 -9.99
C VAL A 599 -16.73 -22.60 -9.73
N LYS A 600 -15.70 -22.37 -10.56
CA LYS A 600 -14.36 -22.92 -10.36
C LYS A 600 -13.77 -22.51 -9.00
N ASN A 601 -13.94 -21.26 -8.60
CA ASN A 601 -13.46 -20.75 -7.33
C ASN A 601 -14.15 -21.45 -6.14
N VAL A 602 -15.46 -21.63 -6.17
CA VAL A 602 -16.20 -22.33 -5.09
C VAL A 602 -15.76 -23.77 -4.94
N ARG A 603 -15.64 -24.52 -6.04
CA ARG A 603 -15.22 -25.92 -6.00
C ARG A 603 -13.80 -26.06 -5.44
N ARG A 604 -12.90 -25.16 -5.86
CA ARG A 604 -11.54 -25.07 -5.32
C ARG A 604 -11.54 -24.68 -3.84
N HIS A 605 -12.40 -23.75 -3.44
CA HIS A 605 -12.55 -23.32 -2.05
C HIS A 605 -13.00 -24.48 -1.16
N ALA A 606 -14.00 -25.24 -1.59
CA ALA A 606 -14.46 -26.45 -0.90
C ALA A 606 -13.34 -27.49 -0.74
N CYS A 607 -12.57 -27.77 -1.80
CA CYS A 607 -11.41 -28.66 -1.73
C CYS A 607 -10.35 -28.14 -0.74
N SER A 608 -10.09 -26.84 -0.74
CA SER A 608 -9.15 -26.20 0.19
C SER A 608 -9.62 -26.28 1.65
N SER A 609 -10.92 -26.08 1.90
CA SER A 609 -11.53 -26.25 3.23
C SER A 609 -11.39 -27.69 3.72
N ILE A 610 -11.63 -28.67 2.85
CA ILE A 610 -11.43 -30.10 3.16
C ILE A 610 -9.97 -30.37 3.54
N ILE A 611 -8.99 -29.91 2.74
CA ILE A 611 -7.56 -30.05 3.06
C ILE A 611 -7.25 -29.40 4.41
N LYS A 612 -7.75 -28.19 4.67
CA LYS A 612 -7.52 -27.45 5.92
C LYS A 612 -8.04 -28.25 7.12
N ILE A 613 -9.25 -28.79 7.02
CA ILE A 613 -9.86 -29.62 8.07
C ILE A 613 -9.01 -30.87 8.33
N CYS A 614 -8.64 -31.62 7.28
CA CYS A 614 -7.84 -32.82 7.40
C CYS A 614 -6.42 -32.55 7.96
N ARG A 615 -5.87 -31.36 7.72
CA ARG A 615 -4.56 -30.95 8.23
C ARG A 615 -4.61 -30.53 9.69
N ASP A 616 -5.57 -29.66 10.04
CA ASP A 616 -5.59 -28.95 11.33
C ASP A 616 -6.30 -29.78 12.41
N TYR A 617 -7.16 -30.73 12.03
CA TYR A 617 -7.95 -31.55 12.94
C TYR A 617 -7.81 -33.06 12.61
N PRO A 618 -6.63 -33.64 12.88
CA PRO A 618 -6.33 -35.04 12.54
C PRO A 618 -7.11 -36.10 13.35
N GLU A 619 -7.76 -35.71 14.45
CA GLU A 619 -8.51 -36.60 15.36
C GLU A 619 -9.68 -37.34 14.67
N PHE A 620 -9.97 -36.99 13.41
CA PHE A 620 -11.02 -37.58 12.57
C PHE A 620 -10.63 -38.86 11.82
N LEU A 621 -9.53 -39.52 12.20
CA LEU A 621 -9.15 -40.84 11.69
C LEU A 621 -10.32 -41.86 11.62
N PRO A 622 -11.29 -41.92 12.56
CA PRO A 622 -12.40 -42.86 12.49
C PRO A 622 -13.33 -42.69 11.27
N CYS A 623 -13.30 -41.54 10.59
CA CYS A 623 -14.11 -41.28 9.39
C CYS A 623 -13.35 -41.54 8.08
N PHE A 624 -12.12 -42.05 8.15
CA PHE A 624 -11.25 -42.24 6.99
C PHE A 624 -11.89 -43.09 5.90
N ASP A 625 -12.45 -44.25 6.24
CA ASP A 625 -13.01 -45.19 5.26
C ASP A 625 -14.19 -44.57 4.52
N MET A 626 -15.12 -43.94 5.25
CA MET A 626 -16.26 -43.21 4.68
C MET A 626 -15.81 -42.11 3.72
N PHE A 627 -14.78 -41.34 4.10
CA PHE A 627 -14.25 -40.25 3.27
C PHE A 627 -13.56 -40.80 2.01
N TYR A 628 -12.75 -41.84 2.15
CA TYR A 628 -11.99 -42.44 1.06
C TYR A 628 -12.90 -43.13 0.04
N ASP A 629 -13.93 -43.84 0.50
CA ASP A 629 -14.93 -44.47 -0.37
C ASP A 629 -15.77 -43.43 -1.11
N HIS A 630 -16.12 -42.33 -0.45
CA HIS A 630 -16.81 -41.22 -1.11
C HIS A 630 -15.92 -40.57 -2.18
N MET A 631 -14.63 -40.35 -1.91
CA MET A 631 -13.68 -39.84 -2.90
C MET A 631 -13.56 -40.76 -4.12
N LYS A 632 -13.45 -42.08 -3.92
CA LYS A 632 -13.41 -43.06 -5.02
C LYS A 632 -14.68 -43.02 -5.85
N THR A 633 -15.83 -43.11 -5.18
CA THR A 633 -17.15 -43.03 -5.83
C THR A 633 -17.25 -41.76 -6.66
N LEU A 634 -16.79 -40.64 -6.11
CA LEU A 634 -16.80 -39.36 -6.77
C LEU A 634 -15.89 -39.33 -8.02
N PHE A 635 -14.70 -39.92 -7.95
CA PHE A 635 -13.78 -40.02 -9.09
C PHE A 635 -14.30 -40.90 -10.22
N ASP A 636 -15.07 -41.93 -9.89
CA ASP A 636 -15.66 -42.86 -10.84
C ASP A 636 -16.97 -42.34 -11.46
N THR A 637 -17.79 -41.63 -10.68
CA THR A 637 -19.15 -41.22 -11.08
C THR A 637 -19.22 -39.85 -11.74
N ASP A 638 -18.31 -38.92 -11.42
CA ASP A 638 -18.33 -37.55 -11.95
C ASP A 638 -17.11 -37.27 -12.84
N PRO A 639 -17.24 -37.38 -14.18
CA PRO A 639 -16.15 -37.11 -15.12
C PRO A 639 -15.79 -35.61 -15.19
N THR A 640 -16.58 -34.74 -14.57
CA THR A 640 -16.40 -33.30 -14.68
C THR A 640 -15.41 -32.72 -13.65
N ILE A 641 -14.92 -33.54 -12.72
CA ILE A 641 -13.95 -33.13 -11.70
C ILE A 641 -12.60 -32.87 -12.35
N THR A 642 -12.03 -31.70 -12.04
CA THR A 642 -10.74 -31.30 -12.60
C THR A 642 -9.58 -32.06 -11.92
N TYR A 643 -8.46 -32.22 -12.61
CA TYR A 643 -7.27 -32.86 -12.02
C TYR A 643 -6.73 -32.13 -10.78
N LEU A 644 -6.91 -30.81 -10.70
CA LEU A 644 -6.56 -30.04 -9.52
C LEU A 644 -7.46 -30.44 -8.33
N GLU A 645 -8.76 -30.59 -8.55
CA GLU A 645 -9.72 -31.04 -7.52
C GLU A 645 -9.43 -32.49 -7.10
N LYS A 646 -9.14 -33.39 -8.06
CA LYS A 646 -8.72 -34.77 -7.75
C LYS A 646 -7.48 -34.79 -6.87
N CYS A 647 -6.44 -34.05 -7.26
CA CYS A 647 -5.21 -33.95 -6.48
C CYS A 647 -5.44 -33.36 -5.09
N ALA A 648 -6.30 -32.34 -4.97
CA ALA A 648 -6.61 -31.72 -3.68
C ALA A 648 -7.31 -32.71 -2.72
N LEU A 649 -8.24 -33.53 -3.23
CA LEU A 649 -8.86 -34.59 -2.44
C LEU A 649 -7.88 -35.70 -2.07
N MET A 650 -6.97 -36.08 -2.98
CA MET A 650 -5.87 -37.02 -2.66
C MET A 650 -4.96 -36.45 -1.57
N GLU A 651 -4.59 -35.16 -1.61
CA GLU A 651 -3.84 -34.49 -0.56
C GLU A 651 -4.55 -34.59 0.80
N ALA A 652 -5.88 -34.42 0.82
CA ALA A 652 -6.67 -34.53 2.05
C ALA A 652 -6.63 -35.95 2.64
N VAL A 653 -6.79 -36.99 1.83
CA VAL A 653 -6.71 -38.38 2.30
C VAL A 653 -5.29 -38.72 2.78
N VAL A 654 -4.26 -38.22 2.10
CA VAL A 654 -2.86 -38.40 2.52
C VAL A 654 -2.61 -37.74 3.88
N LEU A 655 -3.17 -36.55 4.12
CA LEU A 655 -3.08 -35.88 5.42
C LEU A 655 -3.70 -36.71 6.55
N ILE A 656 -4.85 -37.35 6.30
CA ILE A 656 -5.46 -38.26 7.28
C ILE A 656 -4.60 -39.53 7.44
N SER A 657 -4.02 -40.07 6.36
CA SER A 657 -3.17 -41.26 6.41
C SER A 657 -1.92 -41.08 7.29
N ASN A 658 -1.42 -39.85 7.44
CA ASN A 658 -0.32 -39.56 8.38
C ASN A 658 -0.69 -39.92 9.83
N GLN A 659 -1.99 -39.93 10.17
CA GLN A 659 -2.49 -40.29 11.50
C GLN A 659 -2.59 -41.79 11.74
N PHE A 660 -2.29 -42.63 10.75
CA PHE A 660 -2.02 -44.04 11.02
C PHE A 660 -0.85 -44.22 11.97
N LYS A 661 0.12 -43.29 11.95
CA LYS A 661 1.35 -43.32 12.75
C LYS A 661 2.06 -44.69 12.65
N ASP A 662 1.94 -45.33 11.50
CA ASP A 662 2.55 -46.63 11.17
C ASP A 662 3.11 -46.56 9.75
N PHE A 663 4.42 -46.76 9.63
CA PHE A 663 5.15 -46.66 8.37
C PHE A 663 4.64 -47.64 7.32
N ASN A 664 4.42 -48.91 7.68
CA ASN A 664 4.04 -49.95 6.73
C ASN A 664 2.61 -49.77 6.24
N LYS A 665 1.69 -49.44 7.16
CA LYS A 665 0.30 -49.18 6.82
C LYS A 665 0.16 -47.97 5.91
N GLN A 666 0.88 -46.89 6.24
CA GLN A 666 0.87 -45.69 5.41
C GLN A 666 1.51 -45.94 4.04
N LYS A 667 2.63 -46.66 3.99
CA LYS A 667 3.29 -47.04 2.73
C LYS A 667 2.36 -47.83 1.82
N ALA A 668 1.73 -48.90 2.33
CA ALA A 668 0.82 -49.72 1.54
C ALA A 668 -0.38 -48.92 1.00
N PHE A 669 -0.92 -48.01 1.80
CA PHE A 669 -1.97 -47.10 1.37
C PHE A 669 -1.52 -46.16 0.24
N LEU A 670 -0.32 -45.56 0.36
CA LEU A 670 0.23 -44.68 -0.67
C LEU A 670 0.55 -45.42 -1.96
N GLU A 671 1.07 -46.65 -1.87
CA GLU A 671 1.31 -47.52 -3.04
C GLU A 671 -0.01 -47.81 -3.77
N GLN A 672 -1.09 -48.12 -3.04
CA GLN A 672 -2.41 -48.32 -3.63
C GLN A 672 -2.96 -47.03 -4.26
N LEU A 673 -2.85 -45.89 -3.56
CA LEU A 673 -3.40 -44.61 -4.02
C LEU A 673 -2.67 -44.10 -5.27
N LEU A 674 -1.36 -44.28 -5.35
CA LEU A 674 -0.50 -43.74 -6.40
C LEU A 674 -0.22 -44.72 -7.53
N ALA A 675 -0.62 -46.00 -7.42
CA ALA A 675 -0.38 -47.02 -8.44
C ALA A 675 -0.78 -46.59 -9.88
N PRO A 676 -1.95 -45.95 -10.11
CA PRO A 676 -2.30 -45.47 -11.45
C PRO A 676 -1.31 -44.42 -11.97
N VAL A 677 -0.95 -43.45 -11.13
CA VAL A 677 -0.02 -42.37 -11.48
C VAL A 677 1.39 -42.90 -11.76
N VAL A 678 1.84 -43.89 -10.97
CA VAL A 678 3.15 -44.53 -11.18
C VAL A 678 3.18 -45.30 -12.50
N SER A 679 2.11 -46.04 -12.81
CA SER A 679 1.99 -46.79 -14.06
C SER A 679 2.04 -45.87 -15.28
N ASP A 680 1.28 -44.77 -15.25
CA ASP A 680 1.22 -43.82 -16.35
C ASP A 680 2.55 -43.07 -16.51
N TRP A 681 3.14 -42.63 -15.38
CA TRP A 681 4.37 -41.85 -15.39
C TRP A 681 5.61 -42.64 -15.78
N THR A 682 5.67 -43.92 -15.45
CA THR A 682 6.81 -44.81 -15.78
C THR A 682 6.61 -45.58 -17.09
N SER A 683 5.53 -45.28 -17.83
CA SER A 683 5.29 -45.84 -19.16
C SER A 683 6.42 -45.46 -20.15
N GLU A 684 6.75 -46.40 -21.05
CA GLU A 684 7.80 -46.20 -22.05
C GLU A 684 7.44 -45.05 -23.02
N GLU A 685 6.16 -44.92 -23.36
CA GLU A 685 5.62 -43.84 -24.18
C GLU A 685 5.89 -42.46 -23.54
N LEU A 686 5.53 -42.29 -22.27
CA LEU A 686 5.74 -41.01 -21.58
C LEU A 686 7.24 -40.74 -21.36
N GLY A 687 8.04 -41.76 -21.05
CA GLY A 687 9.49 -41.61 -20.91
C GLY A 687 10.16 -41.02 -22.17
N LEU A 688 9.74 -41.46 -23.36
CA LEU A 688 10.19 -40.93 -24.64
C LEU A 688 9.73 -39.48 -24.87
N VAL A 689 8.47 -39.18 -24.57
CA VAL A 689 7.90 -37.83 -24.68
C VAL A 689 8.65 -36.84 -23.78
N LEU A 690 8.93 -37.21 -22.52
CA LEU A 690 9.57 -36.33 -21.55
C LEU A 690 11.06 -36.08 -21.84
N SER A 691 11.70 -36.94 -22.62
CA SER A 691 13.14 -36.88 -22.92
C SER A 691 13.46 -36.15 -24.23
N ASN A 692 12.49 -35.98 -25.12
CA ASN A 692 12.69 -35.39 -26.44
C ASN A 692 11.85 -34.11 -26.62
N PRO A 693 12.47 -32.93 -26.79
CA PRO A 693 11.77 -31.64 -26.95
C PRO A 693 10.73 -31.61 -28.08
N ALA A 694 11.03 -32.21 -29.24
CA ALA A 694 10.10 -32.22 -30.38
C ALA A 694 8.88 -33.10 -30.11
N MET A 695 9.10 -34.29 -29.53
CA MET A 695 8.01 -35.20 -29.12
C MET A 695 7.16 -34.56 -28.02
N PHE A 696 7.79 -33.84 -27.09
CA PHE A 696 7.11 -33.10 -26.04
C PHE A 696 6.20 -31.99 -26.60
N LEU A 697 6.71 -31.17 -27.52
CA LEU A 697 5.93 -30.12 -28.17
C LEU A 697 4.73 -30.70 -28.92
N SER A 698 4.91 -31.83 -29.60
CA SER A 698 3.84 -32.55 -30.30
C SER A 698 2.80 -33.14 -29.35
N PHE A 699 3.25 -33.72 -28.24
CA PHE A 699 2.37 -34.29 -27.22
C PHE A 699 1.51 -33.23 -26.53
N VAL A 700 2.06 -32.03 -26.28
CA VAL A 700 1.32 -30.90 -25.70
C VAL A 700 0.49 -30.14 -26.75
N GLY A 701 0.79 -30.35 -28.04
CA GLY A 701 0.12 -29.69 -29.16
C GLY A 701 0.59 -28.24 -29.40
N ALA A 702 1.81 -27.89 -28.99
CA ALA A 702 2.39 -26.56 -29.15
C ALA A 702 2.96 -26.31 -30.57
N ASP A 703 3.15 -27.37 -31.35
CA ASP A 703 3.55 -27.40 -32.76
C ASP A 703 2.36 -27.35 -33.73
N GLN A 704 1.13 -27.47 -33.24
CA GLN A 704 -0.10 -27.52 -34.03
C GLN A 704 -0.92 -26.22 -33.92
N VAL A 705 -1.77 -25.96 -34.93
CA VAL A 705 -2.54 -24.71 -35.03
C VAL A 705 -3.78 -24.73 -34.14
N ILE A 706 -4.46 -25.89 -33.97
CA ILE A 706 -5.60 -26.09 -33.05
C ILE A 706 -5.75 -27.59 -32.72
N THR A 707 -5.69 -27.98 -31.44
CA THR A 707 -6.34 -29.20 -30.91
C THR A 707 -6.37 -29.23 -29.37
N GLU A 708 -7.34 -29.96 -28.81
CA GLU A 708 -7.49 -30.20 -27.36
C GLU A 708 -6.27 -30.93 -26.79
N GLN A 709 -5.71 -30.38 -25.71
CA GLN A 709 -4.48 -30.87 -25.08
C GLN A 709 -4.63 -32.20 -24.34
N ASN A 710 -3.52 -32.94 -24.26
CA ASN A 710 -3.39 -34.13 -23.43
C ASN A 710 -3.36 -33.77 -21.93
N LYS A 711 -4.41 -34.20 -21.25
CA LYS A 711 -4.83 -33.80 -19.91
C LYS A 711 -4.06 -34.51 -18.77
N GLU A 712 -3.35 -35.59 -19.09
CA GLU A 712 -2.82 -36.58 -18.14
C GLU A 712 -1.47 -36.17 -17.51
N LEU A 713 -0.59 -35.51 -18.25
CA LEU A 713 0.72 -35.06 -17.74
C LEU A 713 0.57 -34.03 -16.60
N SER A 714 -0.40 -33.13 -16.74
CA SER A 714 -0.69 -32.11 -15.71
C SER A 714 -1.12 -32.75 -14.39
N PHE A 715 -1.89 -33.85 -14.44
CA PHE A 715 -2.35 -34.55 -13.24
C PHE A 715 -1.19 -35.18 -12.47
N CYS A 716 -0.32 -35.91 -13.16
CA CYS A 716 0.86 -36.53 -12.55
C CYS A 716 1.75 -35.49 -11.86
N LEU A 717 1.95 -34.32 -12.48
CA LEU A 717 2.70 -33.21 -11.90
C LEU A 717 2.03 -32.60 -10.66
N TYR A 718 0.70 -32.48 -10.65
CA TYR A 718 -0.01 -32.05 -9.43
C TYR A 718 0.19 -33.05 -8.29
N VAL A 719 0.06 -34.34 -8.58
CA VAL A 719 0.28 -35.41 -7.58
C VAL A 719 1.72 -35.40 -7.06
N LEU A 720 2.71 -35.29 -7.95
CA LEU A 720 4.14 -35.18 -7.62
C LEU A 720 4.43 -33.97 -6.71
N SER A 721 3.82 -32.82 -6.97
CA SER A 721 4.05 -31.61 -6.17
C SER A 721 3.23 -31.56 -4.88
N GLY A 722 2.03 -32.15 -4.87
CA GLY A 722 1.06 -32.04 -3.78
C GLY A 722 1.16 -33.18 -2.78
N VAL A 723 0.96 -34.42 -3.23
CA VAL A 723 0.84 -35.61 -2.35
C VAL A 723 2.14 -35.89 -1.60
N PHE A 724 3.29 -35.79 -2.27
CA PHE A 724 4.59 -36.02 -1.63
C PHE A 724 4.89 -34.98 -0.54
N LYS A 725 4.52 -33.71 -0.78
CA LYS A 725 4.65 -32.62 0.22
C LYS A 725 3.83 -32.88 1.49
N ARG A 726 2.70 -33.58 1.37
CA ARG A 726 1.79 -33.86 2.50
C ARG A 726 2.15 -35.12 3.29
N THR A 727 2.94 -36.03 2.72
CA THR A 727 3.34 -37.27 3.39
C THR A 727 4.40 -36.97 4.45
N ARG A 728 4.12 -37.29 5.71
CA ARG A 728 5.00 -36.96 6.85
C ARG A 728 5.00 -38.07 7.90
N TRP A 729 6.14 -38.22 8.56
CA TRP A 729 6.24 -38.97 9.81
C TRP A 729 5.66 -38.17 10.99
N PRO A 730 5.33 -38.83 12.13
CA PRO A 730 4.89 -38.15 13.35
C PRO A 730 5.94 -37.14 13.85
N THR A 731 5.48 -36.00 14.37
CA THR A 731 6.36 -34.98 14.97
C THR A 731 6.91 -35.41 16.33
N ASP A 732 6.16 -36.25 17.06
CA ASP A 732 6.64 -36.84 18.31
C ASP A 732 7.62 -37.99 18.03
N LEU A 733 8.76 -37.97 18.72
CA LEU A 733 9.84 -38.94 18.49
C LEU A 733 9.45 -40.36 18.93
N GLU A 734 8.70 -40.51 20.01
CA GLU A 734 8.31 -41.83 20.52
C GLU A 734 7.23 -42.46 19.63
N GLU A 735 6.27 -41.65 19.15
CA GLU A 735 5.33 -42.08 18.12
C GLU A 735 6.04 -42.47 16.82
N ALA A 736 7.05 -41.70 16.39
CA ALA A 736 7.82 -42.00 15.20
C ALA A 736 8.64 -43.31 15.35
N LYS A 737 9.20 -43.58 16.53
CA LYS A 737 9.88 -44.86 16.82
C LYS A 737 8.90 -46.01 16.83
N ALA A 738 7.78 -45.87 17.55
CA ALA A 738 6.76 -46.91 17.66
C ALA A 738 6.15 -47.26 16.29
N GLY A 739 5.93 -46.25 15.44
CA GLY A 739 5.45 -46.40 14.07
C GLY A 739 6.51 -46.88 13.07
N GLY A 740 7.76 -47.07 13.50
CA GLY A 740 8.84 -47.54 12.64
C GLY A 740 9.32 -46.52 11.60
N PHE A 741 9.24 -45.22 11.88
CA PHE A 741 9.75 -44.16 11.00
C PHE A 741 11.22 -43.81 11.25
N VAL A 742 11.77 -44.13 12.43
CA VAL A 742 13.18 -43.88 12.77
C VAL A 742 14.03 -45.10 12.36
N VAL A 743 15.02 -44.88 11.50
CA VAL A 743 15.92 -45.94 10.99
C VAL A 743 17.30 -45.94 11.64
N GLY A 744 17.67 -44.84 12.31
CA GLY A 744 18.98 -44.71 12.95
C GLY A 744 19.17 -43.33 13.57
N TYR A 745 20.42 -43.03 13.90
CA TYR A 745 20.83 -41.74 14.46
C TYR A 745 22.08 -41.23 13.75
N THR A 746 22.21 -39.91 13.63
CA THR A 746 23.43 -39.26 13.15
C THR A 746 24.54 -39.38 14.20
N PRO A 747 25.81 -39.12 13.84
CA PRO A 747 26.90 -39.06 14.82
C PRO A 747 26.69 -38.03 15.93
N SER A 748 25.89 -36.98 15.69
CA SER A 748 25.49 -35.98 16.69
C SER A 748 24.35 -36.44 17.61
N GLY A 749 23.72 -37.58 17.32
CA GLY A 749 22.62 -38.14 18.11
C GLY A 749 21.22 -37.73 17.63
N ASP A 750 21.10 -37.12 16.45
CA ASP A 750 19.81 -36.74 15.87
C ASP A 750 19.13 -37.92 15.16
N PRO A 751 17.80 -38.10 15.30
CA PRO A 751 17.09 -39.20 14.66
C PRO A 751 17.09 -39.08 13.14
N ILE A 752 17.36 -40.21 12.46
CA ILE A 752 17.26 -40.36 11.01
C ILE A 752 15.90 -40.98 10.69
N TYR A 753 15.10 -40.27 9.91
CA TYR A 753 13.75 -40.67 9.52
C TYR A 753 13.72 -41.26 8.11
N ARG A 754 12.75 -42.14 7.85
CA ARG A 754 12.40 -42.61 6.51
C ARG A 754 10.98 -42.15 6.13
N ASN A 755 10.78 -41.78 4.87
CA ASN A 755 9.47 -41.38 4.38
C ASN A 755 8.75 -42.57 3.71
N PRO A 756 7.47 -42.84 4.02
CA PRO A 756 6.67 -43.86 3.33
C PRO A 756 6.62 -43.71 1.81
N CYS A 757 6.76 -42.49 1.28
CA CYS A 757 6.73 -42.22 -0.16
C CYS A 757 8.11 -42.28 -0.84
N SER A 758 9.21 -42.54 -0.13
CA SER A 758 10.58 -42.51 -0.70
C SER A 758 10.71 -43.39 -1.94
N ALA A 759 10.37 -44.68 -1.83
CA ALA A 759 10.52 -45.63 -2.94
C ALA A 759 9.67 -45.25 -4.17
N ILE A 760 8.47 -44.71 -3.93
CA ILE A 760 7.56 -44.25 -4.98
C ILE A 760 8.14 -43.02 -5.66
N PHE A 761 8.63 -42.03 -4.91
CA PHE A 761 9.19 -40.83 -5.52
C PHE A 761 10.45 -41.12 -6.34
N LEU A 762 11.33 -41.99 -5.81
CA LEU A 762 12.57 -42.38 -6.47
C LEU A 762 12.33 -43.08 -7.81
N SER A 763 11.23 -43.83 -7.98
CA SER A 763 10.88 -44.44 -9.27
C SER A 763 10.40 -43.41 -10.31
N LEU A 764 9.89 -42.26 -9.87
CA LEU A 764 9.38 -41.18 -10.74
C LEU A 764 10.45 -40.14 -11.09
N LEU A 765 11.51 -40.07 -10.28
CA LEU A 765 12.57 -39.07 -10.36
C LEU A 765 13.33 -39.03 -11.71
N PRO A 766 13.66 -40.16 -12.38
CA PRO A 766 14.34 -40.12 -13.68
C PRO A 766 13.55 -39.35 -14.74
N ASN A 767 12.25 -39.63 -14.85
CA ASN A 767 11.35 -38.95 -15.78
C ASN A 767 11.10 -37.48 -15.37
N LEU A 768 11.19 -37.16 -14.08
CA LEU A 768 11.15 -35.78 -13.60
C LEU A 768 12.39 -34.98 -14.05
N PHE A 769 13.59 -35.55 -13.95
CA PHE A 769 14.81 -34.92 -14.45
C PHE A 769 14.82 -34.79 -15.97
N ALA A 770 14.34 -35.81 -16.70
CA ALA A 770 14.14 -35.74 -18.15
C ALA A 770 13.23 -34.57 -18.54
N LEU A 771 12.08 -34.42 -17.86
CA LEU A 771 11.17 -33.31 -18.08
C LEU A 771 11.82 -31.95 -17.78
N ILE A 772 12.52 -31.79 -16.66
CA ILE A 772 13.22 -30.54 -16.31
C ILE A 772 14.20 -30.15 -17.41
N ARG A 773 15.01 -31.12 -17.87
CA ARG A 773 15.99 -30.93 -18.93
C ARG A 773 15.31 -30.49 -20.22
N THR A 774 14.27 -31.21 -20.64
CA THR A 774 13.49 -30.88 -21.82
C THR A 774 12.91 -29.47 -21.74
N GLN A 775 12.26 -29.11 -20.62
CA GLN A 775 11.68 -27.79 -20.41
C GLN A 775 12.70 -26.65 -20.46
N ASN A 776 13.88 -26.85 -19.87
CA ASN A 776 14.97 -25.88 -19.95
C ASN A 776 15.54 -25.75 -21.37
N THR A 777 15.57 -26.83 -22.14
CA THR A 777 16.00 -26.80 -23.55
C THR A 777 14.96 -26.18 -24.49
N LEU A 778 13.68 -26.07 -24.10
CA LEU A 778 12.65 -25.41 -24.93
C LEU A 778 12.95 -23.93 -25.20
N PHE A 779 13.77 -23.29 -24.35
CA PHE A 779 14.22 -21.91 -24.57
C PHE A 779 15.35 -21.77 -25.59
N LEU A 780 15.91 -22.88 -26.09
CA LEU A 780 16.89 -22.83 -27.17
C LEU A 780 16.23 -22.35 -28.47
N PRO A 781 16.92 -21.54 -29.29
CA PRO A 781 16.37 -20.99 -30.53
C PRO A 781 15.78 -22.04 -31.49
N ASP A 782 16.43 -23.20 -31.60
CA ASP A 782 15.98 -24.29 -32.48
C ASP A 782 14.62 -24.87 -32.04
N ASN A 783 14.37 -24.97 -30.73
CA ASN A 783 13.11 -25.47 -30.19
C ASN A 783 12.00 -24.39 -30.19
N LEU A 784 12.36 -23.13 -29.99
CA LEU A 784 11.43 -22.01 -30.12
C LEU A 784 10.89 -21.89 -31.55
N ALA A 785 11.73 -22.19 -32.56
CA ALA A 785 11.32 -22.21 -33.96
C ALA A 785 10.32 -23.33 -34.31
N CYS A 786 10.20 -24.36 -33.47
CA CYS A 786 9.23 -25.46 -33.65
C CYS A 786 7.81 -25.12 -33.17
N LEU A 787 7.61 -23.97 -32.52
CA LEU A 787 6.28 -23.53 -32.07
C LEU A 787 5.43 -23.10 -33.26
N SER A 788 4.12 -23.39 -33.18
CA SER A 788 3.18 -22.86 -34.17
C SER A 788 3.01 -21.34 -34.03
N GLU A 789 2.51 -20.70 -35.09
CA GLU A 789 2.23 -19.25 -35.08
C GLU A 789 1.29 -18.84 -33.92
N THR A 790 0.35 -19.73 -33.55
CA THR A 790 -0.56 -19.54 -32.41
C THR A 790 0.15 -19.51 -31.05
N PHE A 791 1.27 -20.24 -30.90
CA PHE A 791 1.97 -20.45 -29.63
C PHE A 791 3.39 -19.86 -29.59
N ALA A 792 3.76 -19.02 -30.56
CA ALA A 792 5.07 -18.37 -30.61
C ALA A 792 5.43 -17.61 -29.31
N HIS A 793 4.43 -17.07 -28.62
CA HIS A 793 4.57 -16.34 -27.36
C HIS A 793 4.26 -17.20 -26.10
N ALA A 794 4.20 -18.51 -26.22
CA ALA A 794 3.80 -19.39 -25.12
C ALA A 794 4.81 -19.40 -23.95
N HIS A 795 6.07 -19.05 -24.20
CA HIS A 795 7.12 -18.96 -23.18
C HIS A 795 7.29 -17.54 -22.60
N GLU A 796 6.54 -16.56 -23.08
CA GLU A 796 6.57 -15.20 -22.55
C GLU A 796 5.87 -15.10 -21.19
N ILE A 797 6.09 -13.99 -20.51
CA ILE A 797 5.40 -13.68 -19.27
C ILE A 797 3.91 -13.45 -19.54
N MET A 798 3.03 -14.02 -18.71
CA MET A 798 1.60 -13.76 -18.81
C MET A 798 1.30 -12.29 -18.55
N ASP A 799 0.32 -11.72 -19.26
CA ASP A 799 -0.05 -10.31 -19.10
C ASP A 799 -0.46 -9.96 -17.67
N GLY A 800 -1.09 -10.90 -16.95
CA GLY A 800 -1.44 -10.72 -15.54
C GLY A 800 -0.21 -10.54 -14.64
N ASP A 801 0.81 -11.36 -14.84
CA ASP A 801 2.08 -11.29 -14.11
C ASP A 801 2.89 -10.05 -14.49
N LYS A 802 2.86 -9.69 -15.79
CA LYS A 802 3.50 -8.47 -16.30
C LYS A 802 2.90 -7.22 -15.66
N LYS A 803 1.57 -7.13 -15.59
CA LYS A 803 0.88 -6.02 -14.90
C LYS A 803 1.23 -5.97 -13.42
N ALA A 804 1.25 -7.11 -12.74
CA ALA A 804 1.63 -7.19 -11.32
C ALA A 804 3.06 -6.71 -11.08
N LEU A 805 4.03 -7.09 -11.93
CA LEU A 805 5.41 -6.62 -11.85
C LEU A 805 5.57 -5.12 -12.12
N LEU A 806 4.73 -4.56 -12.98
CA LEU A 806 4.71 -3.12 -13.29
C LEU A 806 3.95 -2.30 -12.25
N GLY A 807 3.35 -2.93 -11.23
CA GLY A 807 2.50 -2.25 -10.25
C GLY A 807 1.18 -1.73 -10.82
N ILE A 808 0.75 -2.25 -11.98
CA ILE A 808 -0.50 -1.88 -12.64
C ILE A 808 -1.62 -2.73 -12.07
N THR A 809 -2.63 -2.06 -11.53
CA THR A 809 -3.79 -2.70 -10.95
C THR A 809 -4.59 -3.48 -12.02
N GLN A 810 -5.02 -4.70 -11.70
CA GLN A 810 -5.80 -5.50 -12.64
C GLN A 810 -7.27 -5.07 -12.67
N PRO A 811 -7.93 -5.13 -13.84
CA PRO A 811 -9.32 -4.74 -13.99
C PRO A 811 -10.25 -5.62 -13.13
N LEU A 812 -11.30 -5.00 -12.60
CA LEU A 812 -12.37 -5.69 -11.89
C LEU A 812 -13.21 -6.48 -12.90
N LEU A 813 -12.82 -7.72 -13.16
CA LEU A 813 -13.56 -8.62 -14.05
C LEU A 813 -14.80 -9.13 -13.32
N ASP A 814 -15.98 -9.00 -13.94
CA ASP A 814 -17.15 -9.74 -13.50
C ASP A 814 -16.89 -11.25 -13.68
N ILE A 815 -16.83 -11.95 -12.54
CA ILE A 815 -16.37 -13.34 -12.47
C ILE A 815 -17.39 -14.29 -13.14
N TYR A 816 -18.61 -13.82 -13.40
CA TYR A 816 -19.66 -14.59 -14.08
C TYR A 816 -19.52 -14.61 -15.61
N ASP A 817 -19.15 -13.50 -16.24
CA ASP A 817 -19.05 -13.40 -17.71
C ASP A 817 -17.66 -13.72 -18.25
N SER A 818 -16.63 -13.76 -17.40
CA SER A 818 -15.28 -14.08 -17.86
C SER A 818 -15.07 -15.60 -17.97
N PRO A 819 -14.75 -16.13 -19.17
CA PRO A 819 -14.25 -17.49 -19.27
C PRO A 819 -12.95 -17.63 -18.46
N VAL A 820 -12.69 -18.86 -17.98
CA VAL A 820 -11.54 -19.19 -17.12
C VAL A 820 -10.20 -18.88 -17.78
N CYS A 821 -10.11 -19.03 -19.10
CA CYS A 821 -8.99 -18.55 -19.92
C CYS A 821 -9.58 -17.84 -21.14
N LYS A 822 -9.03 -16.68 -21.49
CA LYS A 822 -9.55 -15.86 -22.59
C LYS A 822 -9.02 -16.32 -23.95
N SER A 823 -7.90 -17.04 -23.97
CA SER A 823 -7.30 -17.56 -25.20
C SER A 823 -6.65 -18.95 -25.03
N ASN A 824 -6.45 -19.65 -26.14
CA ASN A 824 -5.66 -20.89 -26.17
C ASN A 824 -4.20 -20.65 -25.79
N LEU A 825 -3.66 -19.46 -26.09
CA LEU A 825 -2.30 -19.06 -25.70
C LEU A 825 -2.15 -18.94 -24.19
N GLU A 826 -3.08 -18.27 -23.50
CA GLU A 826 -3.09 -18.18 -22.04
C GLU A 826 -3.17 -19.58 -21.40
N ARG A 827 -4.01 -20.46 -21.96
CA ARG A 827 -4.07 -21.87 -21.52
C ARG A 827 -2.73 -22.57 -21.67
N MET A 828 -2.04 -22.37 -22.80
CA MET A 828 -0.72 -22.95 -23.03
C MET A 828 0.30 -22.42 -22.02
N GLN A 829 0.32 -21.10 -21.78
CA GLN A 829 1.18 -20.46 -20.78
C GLN A 829 0.94 -21.01 -19.36
N GLU A 830 -0.31 -21.27 -18.98
CA GLU A 830 -0.66 -21.93 -17.70
C GLU A 830 -0.24 -23.42 -17.66
N VAL A 831 -0.38 -24.13 -18.79
CA VAL A 831 -0.13 -25.58 -18.91
C VAL A 831 1.34 -25.92 -18.99
N GLN A 832 2.22 -24.98 -19.40
CA GLN A 832 3.67 -25.21 -19.44
C GLN A 832 4.26 -25.64 -18.08
N CYS A 833 3.50 -25.54 -16.97
CA CYS A 833 3.78 -26.18 -15.67
C CYS A 833 5.21 -25.96 -15.12
N TYR A 834 5.90 -24.95 -15.64
CA TYR A 834 7.35 -24.78 -15.51
C TYR A 834 7.83 -24.74 -14.06
N LEU A 835 7.03 -24.19 -13.16
CA LEU A 835 7.39 -24.08 -11.75
C LEU A 835 7.09 -25.33 -10.92
N LYS A 836 6.17 -26.20 -11.37
CA LYS A 836 5.65 -27.30 -10.55
C LYS A 836 6.67 -28.43 -10.37
N PHE A 837 7.48 -28.72 -11.38
CA PHE A 837 8.54 -29.73 -11.26
C PHE A 837 9.69 -29.26 -10.38
N PHE A 838 10.02 -27.96 -10.36
CA PHE A 838 10.98 -27.41 -9.40
C PHE A 838 10.43 -27.45 -7.98
N HIS A 839 9.14 -27.20 -7.78
CA HIS A 839 8.50 -27.41 -6.49
C HIS A 839 8.53 -28.89 -6.05
N ALA A 840 8.26 -29.83 -6.95
CA ALA A 840 8.38 -31.26 -6.64
C ALA A 840 9.81 -31.63 -6.23
N LEU A 841 10.82 -31.17 -6.97
CA LEU A 841 12.23 -31.39 -6.65
C LEU A 841 12.65 -30.75 -5.32
N GLY A 842 12.25 -29.50 -5.07
CA GLY A 842 12.52 -28.82 -3.80
C GLY A 842 11.86 -29.51 -2.62
N ASN A 843 10.57 -29.83 -2.72
CA ASN A 843 9.85 -30.54 -1.67
C ASN A 843 10.46 -31.92 -1.41
N ALA A 844 10.95 -32.62 -2.43
CA ALA A 844 11.59 -33.93 -2.26
C ALA A 844 12.82 -33.87 -1.35
N GLY A 845 13.66 -32.84 -1.47
CA GLY A 845 14.81 -32.64 -0.58
C GLY A 845 14.41 -32.54 0.89
N GLN A 846 13.36 -31.77 1.21
CA GLN A 846 12.85 -31.63 2.58
C GLN A 846 12.08 -32.86 3.07
N SER A 847 11.30 -33.50 2.20
CA SER A 847 10.42 -34.61 2.58
C SER A 847 11.15 -35.94 2.72
N LEU A 848 12.19 -36.18 1.91
CA LEU A 848 12.90 -37.47 1.85
C LEU A 848 14.26 -37.44 2.55
N MET A 849 14.83 -36.25 2.77
CA MET A 849 16.09 -36.05 3.51
C MET A 849 17.20 -36.98 2.99
N GLN A 850 17.75 -37.88 3.83
CA GLN A 850 18.86 -38.74 3.45
C GLN A 850 18.56 -39.63 2.24
N ASP A 851 17.33 -40.13 2.09
CA ASP A 851 16.93 -40.98 0.96
C ASP A 851 17.06 -40.25 -0.39
N PHE A 852 16.92 -38.92 -0.39
CA PHE A 852 17.13 -38.10 -1.57
C PHE A 852 18.59 -37.70 -1.73
N TYR A 853 19.24 -37.18 -0.68
CA TYR A 853 20.62 -36.70 -0.78
C TYR A 853 21.69 -37.80 -0.94
N SER A 854 21.34 -39.06 -0.67
CA SER A 854 22.23 -40.22 -0.86
C SER A 854 22.16 -40.83 -2.27
N ILE A 855 21.33 -40.28 -3.18
CA ILE A 855 21.25 -40.75 -4.56
C ILE A 855 22.60 -40.57 -5.27
N GLU A 856 23.12 -41.66 -5.84
CA GLU A 856 24.37 -41.65 -6.57
C GLU A 856 24.26 -40.76 -7.82
N GLY A 857 25.22 -39.84 -8.00
CA GLY A 857 25.24 -38.92 -9.13
C GLY A 857 24.22 -37.76 -9.07
N LEU A 858 23.49 -37.57 -7.96
CA LEU A 858 22.47 -36.52 -7.84
C LEU A 858 22.97 -35.12 -8.19
N SER A 859 24.18 -34.76 -7.74
CA SER A 859 24.77 -33.44 -8.02
C SER A 859 25.00 -33.24 -9.52
N GLN A 860 25.43 -34.28 -10.22
CA GLN A 860 25.62 -34.26 -11.67
C GLN A 860 24.28 -34.20 -12.41
N GLU A 861 23.27 -34.96 -11.96
CA GLU A 861 21.93 -34.91 -12.55
C GLU A 861 21.25 -33.55 -12.36
N ILE A 862 21.35 -32.94 -11.18
CA ILE A 862 20.86 -31.57 -10.95
C ILE A 862 21.62 -30.58 -11.83
N SER A 863 22.96 -30.67 -11.87
CA SER A 863 23.78 -29.76 -12.68
C SER A 863 23.43 -29.83 -14.17
N THR A 864 23.23 -31.03 -14.70
CA THR A 864 22.95 -31.23 -16.12
C THR A 864 21.48 -30.99 -16.48
N SER A 865 20.53 -31.24 -15.57
CA SER A 865 19.09 -31.09 -15.84
C SER A 865 18.61 -29.67 -15.55
N VAL A 866 18.90 -29.16 -14.35
CA VAL A 866 18.40 -27.87 -13.86
C VAL A 866 19.24 -26.72 -14.41
N PHE A 867 20.56 -26.87 -14.40
CA PHE A 867 21.49 -25.77 -14.68
C PHE A 867 22.16 -25.86 -16.07
N GLY A 868 21.78 -26.84 -16.89
CA GLY A 868 22.47 -27.13 -18.17
C GLY A 868 22.28 -26.06 -19.26
N THR A 869 21.18 -25.31 -19.25
CA THR A 869 20.85 -24.32 -20.31
C THR A 869 20.40 -22.96 -19.77
N LEU A 870 20.89 -22.57 -18.59
CA LEU A 870 20.47 -21.33 -17.92
C LEU A 870 20.67 -20.06 -18.75
N ASP A 871 21.68 -20.03 -19.63
CA ASP A 871 21.99 -18.89 -20.49
C ASP A 871 20.82 -18.47 -21.38
N HIS A 872 19.88 -19.39 -21.63
CA HIS A 872 18.68 -19.16 -22.44
C HIS A 872 17.40 -19.02 -21.62
N VAL A 873 17.46 -19.29 -20.31
CA VAL A 873 16.28 -19.20 -19.43
C VAL A 873 16.05 -17.74 -19.03
N PRO A 874 14.86 -17.16 -19.27
CA PRO A 874 14.60 -15.76 -18.97
C PRO A 874 14.48 -15.49 -17.47
N ASP A 875 14.74 -14.25 -17.05
CA ASP A 875 14.76 -13.83 -15.64
C ASP A 875 13.48 -14.17 -14.86
N HIS A 876 12.31 -14.04 -15.50
CA HIS A 876 11.02 -14.33 -14.88
C HIS A 876 10.83 -15.82 -14.53
N ARG A 877 11.61 -16.71 -15.16
CA ARG A 877 11.68 -18.15 -14.87
C ARG A 877 12.84 -18.48 -13.94
N LEU A 878 13.99 -17.81 -14.11
CA LEU A 878 15.18 -18.00 -13.27
C LEU A 878 14.93 -17.61 -11.81
N ARG A 879 14.27 -16.48 -11.55
CA ARG A 879 13.99 -16.01 -10.18
C ARG A 879 13.21 -17.05 -9.35
N PRO A 880 12.09 -17.62 -9.84
CA PRO A 880 11.43 -18.73 -9.15
C PRO A 880 12.31 -19.97 -8.96
N ILE A 881 13.13 -20.37 -9.94
CA ILE A 881 14.04 -21.53 -9.81
C ILE A 881 14.97 -21.33 -8.61
N ILE A 882 15.64 -20.16 -8.54
CA ILE A 882 16.53 -19.80 -7.45
C ILE A 882 15.75 -19.79 -6.13
N HIS A 883 14.58 -19.16 -6.08
CA HIS A 883 13.79 -19.07 -4.86
C HIS A 883 13.36 -20.45 -4.33
N ILE A 884 12.83 -21.31 -5.21
CA ILE A 884 12.32 -22.64 -4.84
C ILE A 884 13.47 -23.55 -4.39
N LEU A 885 14.56 -23.59 -5.15
CA LEU A 885 15.70 -24.46 -4.84
C LEU A 885 16.52 -23.96 -3.66
N ASN A 886 16.69 -22.65 -3.48
CA ASN A 886 17.43 -22.09 -2.35
C ASN A 886 16.69 -22.30 -1.01
N LEU A 887 15.36 -22.13 -0.98
CA LEU A 887 14.54 -22.40 0.21
C LEU A 887 14.50 -23.89 0.63
N HIS A 888 14.63 -24.82 -0.31
CA HIS A 888 14.35 -26.23 -0.05
C HIS A 888 15.56 -27.17 -0.16
N VAL A 889 16.61 -26.79 -0.89
CA VAL A 889 17.80 -27.63 -1.13
C VAL A 889 19.02 -27.18 -0.32
N TYR A 890 19.12 -25.89 0.03
CA TYR A 890 20.32 -25.34 0.68
C TYR A 890 20.18 -25.03 2.19
N VAL A 891 18.97 -25.07 2.76
CA VAL A 891 18.77 -24.71 4.19
C VAL A 891 19.09 -25.86 5.16
N THR A 892 19.40 -27.07 4.68
CA THR A 892 19.84 -28.18 5.53
C THR A 892 21.30 -28.57 5.29
N ASN A 893 22.19 -27.58 5.28
CA ASN A 893 23.61 -27.81 5.53
C ASN A 893 24.18 -26.66 6.36
N PHE A 894 24.02 -26.77 7.68
CA PHE A 894 25.05 -26.49 8.68
C PHE A 894 24.76 -27.30 9.94
#